data_AF-A0AAN1JIG6-F1
#
_entry.id   AF-A0AAN1JIG6-F1
#
_cell.length_a   1.000
_cell.length_b   1.000
_cell.length_c   1.000
_cell.angle_alpha   90.00
_cell.angle_beta   90.00
_cell.angle_gamma   90.00
#
_symmetry.space_group_name_H-M   'P 1'
#
loop_
_entity.id
_entity.type
_entity.pdbx_description
1 polymer ?
#
loop_
_entity_poly.entity_id
_entity_poly.type
_entity_poly.pdbx_seq_one_letter_code
_entity_poly.pdbx_strand_id
1 'polypeptide(L)'
;MVRHLNHSTHPAKPAAPATQPPQWQPLNWSFPFAPINGNPANPQTWLTALASGDGGFYPLGANGMFHGGIHFDAGTGGALRQGKGVQAIADGEVVAYRLDAAYPELTYPTTPPRHALYSTGFVLMRHKLVLPPEPETSGASSTTASPASSASATTASSTQTYQPPADEVLEFYSLYMHQLDWAGYQAAQADDGSSSALSIHPLPFWQGDRRFRVGGKAGDRQAQPPQRNTPFRFDLASAGTNAPAPGDGAQLGSIATGPSPDSLGALGPYADTKVRYALPLADAAGAVDASQSVQGVRILDRADGTVIGLLPRDGELSTVGSAVAGWAQIAKILKGSPVAAVAGATPDPRAATGWVNLDVLDAVVDPKPLDTVVVLDKPYPVKAGDVVGYLGEYQNSSHSQVMPPTPKRSLLHVEVFSGSQIENFISKSQDRAKKLPESGRTLLVIRQGAKLVKCPDPQSNAQLAGLKLELAKGDPGKGCWAKVQPIRSGPQSVGRVRGRAPQESKTPVGNPLWVERQYAGKVAGAVVHSWSDFPLQLAGAQGPAVGYQQVLSRAQLEQSADNGKAADDRDKGGAQWWSIAAGNADGSTILGWVCEKDHPGTQWESPWAWPGFDTVDTTSIPLLDMYRRNLFEAKQLLDGEEEEFSVVAATVNAGPLIGKLEKAAKRQGDGNGNVTPADLKSALTVPWLAEAVSHLIVRYESEWGGDMGKWDGLSKLMGDGKYVWQAELERIRKLQWWDAAKAVKGFPDGPDVWHIHPIGLIGNFTGAAGAALTIEEARVRAFLRMIRVGEGTETPIGYERLFGGQSFIKDYSRDFSDHPRILITRTNSKGKTLRSTAAGAYQVMGYNWDDSAFVAYRRQYRISDFTPVSQDRYCVILLKYKRHALEDIKKGEIQRAVIEDRSNLEWASLPGNDYGQGGVGMNTVNAKFSEYLNDELSGKSDLAVPVGGLDDLIK
;
A
#
# COMPACT_ATOMS: atom_id res chain seq x y z
N MET A 1 -43.93 -55.61 35.19
CA MET A 1 -42.56 -55.96 34.76
C MET A 1 -41.96 -54.81 33.98
N VAL A 2 -40.72 -54.47 34.33
CA VAL A 2 -39.93 -53.28 33.97
C VAL A 2 -39.78 -53.06 32.46
N ARG A 3 -39.81 -51.80 31.99
CA ARG A 3 -39.11 -51.38 30.76
C ARG A 3 -38.45 -50.00 30.94
N HIS A 4 -37.12 -50.02 30.95
CA HIS A 4 -36.25 -48.87 30.76
C HIS A 4 -36.37 -48.32 29.33
N LEU A 5 -36.39 -46.99 29.18
CA LEU A 5 -36.14 -46.30 27.92
C LEU A 5 -34.91 -45.39 28.11
N ASN A 6 -33.81 -45.77 27.46
CA ASN A 6 -32.64 -44.93 27.24
C ASN A 6 -32.91 -44.03 26.02
N HIS A 7 -32.81 -42.71 26.20
CA HIS A 7 -32.63 -41.76 25.09
C HIS A 7 -31.32 -41.01 25.31
N SER A 8 -30.36 -41.28 24.41
CA SER A 8 -29.07 -40.61 24.33
C SER A 8 -29.25 -39.18 23.80
N THR A 9 -28.85 -38.21 24.61
CA THR A 9 -28.71 -36.80 24.23
C THR A 9 -27.37 -36.58 23.51
N HIS A 10 -27.40 -36.31 22.21
CA HIS A 10 -26.24 -35.76 21.49
C HIS A 10 -26.18 -34.24 21.70
N PRO A 11 -25.02 -33.65 22.03
CA PRO A 11 -24.89 -32.20 22.18
C PRO A 11 -24.94 -31.52 20.81
N ALA A 12 -25.73 -30.44 20.72
CA ALA A 12 -25.84 -29.60 19.53
C ALA A 12 -24.49 -28.95 19.18
N LYS A 13 -24.20 -28.91 17.88
CA LYS A 13 -23.03 -28.26 17.28
C LYS A 13 -22.96 -26.78 17.71
N PRO A 14 -21.79 -26.23 18.11
CA PRO A 14 -21.68 -24.80 18.42
C PRO A 14 -22.03 -23.98 17.19
N ALA A 15 -22.93 -23.01 17.35
CA ALA A 15 -23.23 -22.03 16.32
C ALA A 15 -21.93 -21.27 15.95
N ALA A 16 -21.71 -21.08 14.66
CA ALA A 16 -20.63 -20.23 14.18
C ALA A 16 -20.75 -18.83 14.82
N PRO A 17 -19.65 -18.19 15.23
CA PRO A 17 -19.71 -16.86 15.83
C PRO A 17 -20.41 -15.91 14.88
N ALA A 18 -21.45 -15.24 15.37
CA ALA A 18 -22.20 -14.25 14.62
C ALA A 18 -21.23 -13.16 14.12
N THR A 19 -21.18 -12.96 12.81
CA THR A 19 -20.47 -11.85 12.17
C THR A 19 -21.01 -10.54 12.74
N GLN A 20 -20.11 -9.71 13.26
CA GLN A 20 -20.44 -8.36 13.73
C GLN A 20 -21.08 -7.56 12.58
N PRO A 21 -22.02 -6.64 12.88
CA PRO A 21 -22.61 -5.77 11.87
C PRO A 21 -21.52 -4.95 11.15
N PRO A 22 -21.65 -4.68 9.84
CA PRO A 22 -20.63 -3.96 9.08
C PRO A 22 -20.47 -2.54 9.65
N GLN A 23 -19.27 -2.25 10.16
CA GLN A 23 -18.86 -0.90 10.59
C GLN A 23 -18.47 -0.08 9.35
N TRP A 24 -18.68 1.23 9.41
CA TRP A 24 -18.18 2.15 8.38
C TRP A 24 -16.66 2.02 8.26
N GLN A 25 -16.15 1.92 7.03
CA GLN A 25 -14.71 1.88 6.75
C GLN A 25 -14.34 2.92 5.69
N PRO A 26 -13.21 3.61 5.84
CA PRO A 26 -12.70 4.52 4.82
C PRO A 26 -12.34 3.72 3.56
N LEU A 27 -12.53 4.35 2.40
CA LEU A 27 -12.10 3.76 1.13
C LEU A 27 -10.58 3.77 1.06
N ASN A 28 -9.97 2.62 0.73
CA ASN A 28 -8.53 2.54 0.48
C ASN A 28 -8.20 3.09 -0.91
N TRP A 29 -7.02 3.70 -1.05
CA TRP A 29 -6.56 4.34 -2.27
C TRP A 29 -5.13 3.90 -2.62
N SER A 30 -4.83 3.84 -3.91
CA SER A 30 -3.49 3.58 -4.45
C SER A 30 -3.29 4.38 -5.73
N PHE A 31 -2.05 4.75 -6.03
CA PHE A 31 -1.73 5.29 -7.34
C PHE A 31 -1.66 4.16 -8.39
N PRO A 32 -1.91 4.46 -9.69
CA PRO A 32 -1.94 3.43 -10.75
C PRO A 32 -0.62 2.69 -10.97
N PHE A 33 0.51 3.31 -10.60
CA PHE A 33 1.84 2.72 -10.69
C PHE A 33 2.70 3.17 -9.51
N ALA A 34 3.53 2.26 -9.00
CA ALA A 34 4.56 2.61 -8.02
C ALA A 34 5.67 3.48 -8.66
N PRO A 35 6.18 4.51 -7.98
CA PRO A 35 7.30 5.29 -8.49
C PRO A 35 8.60 4.47 -8.49
N ILE A 36 9.47 4.73 -9.47
CA ILE A 36 10.85 4.22 -9.50
C ILE A 36 11.68 5.01 -8.48
N ASN A 37 11.57 6.34 -8.56
CA ASN A 37 12.18 7.34 -7.68
C ASN A 37 11.12 8.37 -7.29
N GLY A 38 11.30 9.07 -6.16
CA GLY A 38 10.38 10.10 -5.70
C GLY A 38 9.57 9.69 -4.48
N ASN A 39 8.67 10.59 -4.04
CA ASN A 39 7.93 10.43 -2.80
C ASN A 39 6.58 9.74 -3.06
N PRO A 40 6.34 8.53 -2.50
CA PRO A 40 5.08 7.81 -2.69
C PRO A 40 3.87 8.43 -1.97
N ALA A 41 4.09 9.44 -1.11
CA ALA A 41 3.04 10.23 -0.45
C ALA A 41 2.78 11.59 -1.13
N ASN A 42 3.55 11.94 -2.17
CA ASN A 42 3.40 13.20 -2.89
C ASN A 42 2.82 12.99 -4.30
N PRO A 43 1.57 13.41 -4.57
CA PRO A 43 0.95 13.37 -5.91
C PRO A 43 1.81 14.01 -6.99
N GLN A 44 2.63 15.00 -6.64
CA GLN A 44 3.55 15.66 -7.57
C GLN A 44 4.50 14.68 -8.26
N THR A 45 4.86 13.56 -7.61
CA THR A 45 5.69 12.51 -8.22
C THR A 45 5.04 11.98 -9.51
N TRP A 46 3.72 11.76 -9.49
CA TRP A 46 2.96 11.28 -10.65
C TRP A 46 2.62 12.41 -11.62
N LEU A 47 2.26 13.60 -11.14
CA LEU A 47 1.97 14.74 -12.01
C LEU A 47 3.19 15.13 -12.86
N THR A 48 4.39 15.19 -12.26
CA THR A 48 5.64 15.39 -13.02
C THR A 48 5.93 14.24 -13.99
N ALA A 49 5.61 13.00 -13.63
CA ALA A 49 5.76 11.87 -14.55
C ALA A 49 4.85 12.02 -15.77
N LEU A 50 3.58 12.39 -15.58
CA LEU A 50 2.62 12.64 -16.66
C LEU A 50 3.07 13.79 -17.58
N ALA A 51 3.78 14.79 -17.05
CA ALA A 51 4.40 15.84 -17.85
C ALA A 51 5.50 15.33 -18.79
N SER A 52 5.96 14.09 -18.65
CA SER A 52 6.94 13.46 -19.55
C SER A 52 6.29 12.67 -20.69
N GLY A 53 4.97 12.46 -20.64
CA GLY A 53 4.23 11.72 -21.67
C GLY A 53 4.09 12.47 -23.00
N ASP A 54 3.79 11.73 -24.05
CA ASP A 54 3.65 12.21 -25.42
C ASP A 54 2.29 12.89 -25.69
N GLY A 55 1.26 12.64 -24.87
CA GLY A 55 -0.04 13.31 -24.96
C GLY A 55 -1.14 12.65 -24.15
N GLY A 56 -2.34 13.25 -24.11
CA GLY A 56 -3.49 12.80 -23.30
C GLY A 56 -3.50 13.43 -21.92
N PHE A 57 -3.52 14.77 -21.89
CA PHE A 57 -3.54 15.54 -20.66
C PHE A 57 -4.99 15.79 -20.23
N TYR A 58 -5.23 15.79 -18.93
CA TYR A 58 -6.48 16.24 -18.38
C TYR A 58 -6.43 17.77 -18.18
N PRO A 59 -7.50 18.54 -18.49
CA PRO A 59 -8.72 18.13 -19.17
C PRO A 59 -8.69 18.38 -20.70
N LEU A 60 -7.53 18.76 -21.27
CA LEU A 60 -7.38 19.01 -22.71
C LEU A 60 -6.34 18.07 -23.34
N GLY A 61 -6.76 17.31 -24.34
CA GLY A 61 -5.87 16.44 -25.12
C GLY A 61 -4.86 17.24 -25.94
N ALA A 62 -3.90 16.54 -26.57
CA ALA A 62 -2.87 17.18 -27.42
C ALA A 62 -3.46 17.91 -28.65
N ASN A 63 -4.70 17.60 -29.01
CA ASN A 63 -5.50 18.24 -30.06
C ASN A 63 -6.31 19.45 -29.56
N GLY A 64 -6.17 19.83 -28.29
CA GLY A 64 -6.89 20.93 -27.63
C GLY A 64 -8.38 20.68 -27.40
N MET A 65 -8.87 19.47 -27.70
CA MET A 65 -10.23 19.05 -27.37
C MET A 65 -10.31 18.53 -25.93
N PHE A 66 -11.52 18.46 -25.38
CA PHE A 66 -11.73 17.84 -24.07
C PHE A 66 -11.21 16.40 -24.04
N HIS A 67 -10.56 16.04 -22.95
CA HIS A 67 -10.01 14.72 -22.69
C HIS A 67 -10.25 14.35 -21.22
N GLY A 68 -11.05 13.31 -20.99
CA GLY A 68 -11.57 12.96 -19.65
C GLY A 68 -10.56 12.30 -18.73
N GLY A 69 -9.49 11.73 -19.29
CA GLY A 69 -8.50 10.93 -18.56
C GLY A 69 -7.07 11.45 -18.65
N ILE A 70 -6.15 10.56 -18.26
CA ILE A 70 -4.70 10.75 -18.33
C ILE A 70 -4.04 9.57 -19.03
N HIS A 71 -2.92 9.81 -19.70
CA HIS A 71 -2.16 8.76 -20.37
C HIS A 71 -0.87 8.39 -19.64
N PHE A 72 -0.56 7.10 -19.66
CA PHE A 72 0.74 6.54 -19.30
C PHE A 72 1.34 5.84 -20.51
N ASP A 73 2.47 6.36 -20.98
CA ASP A 73 3.23 5.82 -22.10
C ASP A 73 4.70 5.61 -21.73
N ALA A 74 5.53 5.30 -22.73
CA ALA A 74 6.97 5.13 -22.58
C ALA A 74 7.67 6.33 -21.91
N GLY A 75 7.19 7.56 -22.12
CA GLY A 75 7.75 8.78 -21.50
C GLY A 75 7.59 8.78 -19.98
N THR A 76 6.50 8.19 -19.46
CA THR A 76 6.29 8.03 -18.02
C THR A 76 7.01 6.82 -17.41
N GLY A 77 7.53 5.91 -18.25
CA GLY A 77 8.18 4.65 -17.84
C GLY A 77 9.54 4.83 -17.17
N GLY A 78 10.20 5.98 -17.37
CA GLY A 78 11.44 6.34 -16.65
C GLY A 78 11.20 6.73 -15.18
N ALA A 79 9.97 7.11 -14.83
CA ALA A 79 9.59 7.53 -13.48
C ALA A 79 8.71 6.50 -12.75
N LEU A 80 7.97 5.65 -13.47
CA LEU A 80 6.93 4.77 -12.93
C LEU A 80 7.18 3.30 -13.32
N ARG A 81 6.91 2.37 -12.39
CA ARG A 81 7.12 0.92 -12.56
C ARG A 81 6.01 0.25 -13.39
N GLN A 82 5.85 0.67 -14.63
CA GLN A 82 4.79 0.18 -15.52
C GLN A 82 4.83 -1.33 -15.79
N GLY A 83 6.02 -1.93 -15.79
CA GLY A 83 6.19 -3.37 -16.03
C GLY A 83 5.59 -4.29 -14.95
N LYS A 84 5.10 -3.74 -13.84
CA LYS A 84 4.38 -4.52 -12.81
C LYS A 84 2.86 -4.59 -13.03
N GLY A 85 2.36 -3.96 -14.08
CA GLY A 85 0.92 -3.83 -14.35
C GLY A 85 0.33 -2.59 -13.70
N VAL A 86 -0.84 -2.18 -14.20
CA VAL A 86 -1.60 -1.06 -13.64
C VAL A 86 -2.39 -1.51 -12.43
N GLN A 87 -2.39 -0.68 -11.40
CA GLN A 87 -3.04 -0.94 -10.12
C GLN A 87 -4.43 -0.28 -10.02
N ALA A 88 -5.35 -0.95 -9.34
CA ALA A 88 -6.63 -0.39 -8.94
C ALA A 88 -6.42 0.86 -8.06
N ILE A 89 -7.07 1.97 -8.42
CA ILE A 89 -6.86 3.25 -7.72
C ILE A 89 -7.55 3.30 -6.35
N ALA A 90 -8.55 2.46 -6.14
CA ALA A 90 -9.30 2.36 -4.91
C ALA A 90 -9.93 0.98 -4.76
N ASP A 91 -10.33 0.63 -3.54
CA ASP A 91 -11.19 -0.54 -3.29
C ASP A 91 -12.46 -0.42 -4.14
N GLY A 92 -12.91 -1.54 -4.72
CA GLY A 92 -14.07 -1.53 -5.60
C GLY A 92 -14.37 -2.88 -6.20
N GLU A 93 -15.07 -2.87 -7.32
CA GLU A 93 -15.45 -4.07 -8.04
C GLU A 93 -15.36 -3.86 -9.55
N VAL A 94 -14.78 -4.81 -10.27
CA VAL A 94 -14.83 -4.84 -11.74
C VAL A 94 -16.26 -5.15 -12.13
N VAL A 95 -16.83 -4.31 -12.99
CA VAL A 95 -18.23 -4.44 -13.47
C VAL A 95 -18.30 -4.79 -14.95
N ALA A 96 -17.31 -4.37 -15.74
CA ALA A 96 -17.21 -4.72 -17.15
C ALA A 96 -15.75 -4.74 -17.61
N TYR A 97 -15.46 -5.50 -18.65
CA TYR A 97 -14.18 -5.49 -19.32
C TYR A 97 -14.33 -5.86 -20.80
N ARG A 98 -13.31 -5.56 -21.60
CA ARG A 98 -13.10 -6.12 -22.93
C ARG A 98 -11.66 -6.59 -23.03
N LEU A 99 -11.45 -7.78 -23.56
CA LEU A 99 -10.13 -8.34 -23.85
C LEU A 99 -10.06 -8.64 -25.34
N ASP A 100 -9.15 -7.98 -26.04
CA ASP A 100 -8.91 -8.24 -27.46
C ASP A 100 -8.20 -9.59 -27.62
N ALA A 101 -8.60 -10.41 -28.60
CA ALA A 101 -7.90 -11.64 -28.92
C ALA A 101 -6.48 -11.34 -29.44
N ALA A 102 -6.41 -10.37 -30.36
CA ALA A 102 -5.20 -9.72 -30.82
C ALA A 102 -5.55 -8.26 -31.12
N TYR A 103 -4.58 -7.34 -31.04
CA TYR A 103 -4.84 -5.93 -31.35
C TYR A 103 -5.49 -5.74 -32.72
N PRO A 104 -6.64 -5.04 -32.79
CA PRO A 104 -7.18 -4.58 -34.05
C PRO A 104 -6.18 -3.75 -34.85
N GLU A 105 -6.25 -3.91 -36.16
CA GLU A 105 -5.44 -3.16 -37.11
C GLU A 105 -6.28 -2.04 -37.74
N LEU A 106 -5.70 -0.85 -37.86
CA LEU A 106 -6.23 0.28 -38.60
C LEU A 106 -5.42 0.50 -39.87
N THR A 107 -6.08 0.61 -41.02
CA THR A 107 -5.43 0.90 -42.29
C THR A 107 -5.64 2.35 -42.70
N TYR A 108 -4.54 3.08 -42.91
CA TYR A 108 -4.54 4.40 -43.52
C TYR A 108 -4.41 4.27 -45.05
N PRO A 109 -5.25 4.96 -45.84
CA PRO A 109 -5.31 4.83 -47.30
C PRO A 109 -4.19 5.62 -48.01
N THR A 110 -2.93 5.41 -47.61
CA THR A 110 -1.74 5.92 -48.30
C THR A 110 -1.34 4.99 -49.46
N THR A 111 -0.43 5.44 -50.32
CA THR A 111 0.17 4.57 -51.36
C THR A 111 1.69 4.47 -51.14
N PRO A 112 2.22 3.31 -50.70
CA PRO A 112 1.51 2.10 -50.29
C PRO A 112 0.69 2.29 -48.99
N PRO A 113 -0.31 1.42 -48.69
CA PRO A 113 -1.11 1.52 -47.47
C PRO A 113 -0.23 1.35 -46.23
N ARG A 114 -0.65 1.98 -45.13
CA ARG A 114 0.05 1.91 -43.85
C ARG A 114 -0.90 1.45 -42.75
N HIS A 115 -0.38 0.65 -41.84
CA HIS A 115 -1.14 -0.10 -40.85
C HIS A 115 -0.71 0.30 -39.43
N ALA A 116 -1.64 0.38 -38.49
CA ALA A 116 -1.39 0.73 -37.10
C ALA A 116 -2.17 -0.17 -36.15
N LEU A 117 -1.52 -0.65 -35.09
CA LEU A 117 -2.16 -1.44 -34.04
C LEU A 117 -2.78 -0.53 -32.98
N TYR A 118 -3.94 -0.90 -32.47
CA TYR A 118 -4.55 -0.24 -31.32
C TYR A 118 -5.32 -1.23 -30.47
N SER A 119 -5.32 -1.02 -29.17
CA SER A 119 -6.10 -1.78 -28.21
C SER A 119 -7.48 -1.16 -28.03
N THR A 120 -8.49 -2.01 -28.10
CA THR A 120 -9.85 -1.70 -27.65
C THR A 120 -10.12 -2.27 -26.25
N GLY A 121 -9.24 -3.14 -25.75
CA GLY A 121 -9.34 -3.72 -24.42
C GLY A 121 -9.42 -2.69 -23.29
N PHE A 122 -10.27 -2.96 -22.31
CA PHE A 122 -10.45 -2.12 -21.13
C PHE A 122 -10.93 -2.88 -19.91
N VAL A 123 -10.77 -2.26 -18.74
CA VAL A 123 -11.38 -2.70 -17.49
C VAL A 123 -12.12 -1.51 -16.87
N LEU A 124 -13.39 -1.72 -16.51
CA LEU A 124 -14.24 -0.75 -15.86
C LEU A 124 -14.52 -1.21 -14.42
N MET A 125 -14.17 -0.36 -13.46
CA MET A 125 -14.38 -0.59 -12.05
C MET A 125 -15.39 0.39 -11.47
N ARG A 126 -16.23 -0.10 -10.55
CA ARG A 126 -17.15 0.69 -9.72
C ARG A 126 -16.57 0.81 -8.31
N HIS A 127 -16.64 2.01 -7.77
CA HIS A 127 -16.20 2.35 -6.42
C HIS A 127 -17.33 3.02 -5.65
N LYS A 128 -17.26 2.94 -4.32
CA LYS A 128 -18.24 3.58 -3.42
C LYS A 128 -17.49 4.37 -2.35
N LEU A 129 -17.59 5.69 -2.41
CA LEU A 129 -17.07 6.57 -1.37
C LEU A 129 -18.20 6.95 -0.41
N VAL A 130 -18.14 6.43 0.82
CA VAL A 130 -19.19 6.61 1.83
C VAL A 130 -18.76 7.68 2.84
N LEU A 131 -19.61 8.68 3.09
CA LEU A 131 -19.32 9.72 4.09
C LEU A 131 -19.06 9.12 5.49
N PRO A 132 -18.12 9.69 6.26
CA PRO A 132 -17.86 9.27 7.63
C PRO A 132 -19.07 9.56 8.51
N PRO A 133 -19.41 8.70 9.48
CA PRO A 133 -20.60 8.89 10.33
C PRO A 133 -20.54 10.20 11.12
N GLU A 134 -21.70 10.78 11.45
CA GLU A 134 -21.73 11.95 12.33
C GLU A 134 -21.21 11.58 13.73
N PRO A 135 -20.41 12.43 14.37
CA PRO A 135 -20.02 12.21 15.77
C PRO A 135 -21.28 12.20 16.65
N GLU A 136 -21.41 11.21 17.54
CA GLU A 136 -22.53 11.18 18.48
C GLU A 136 -22.46 12.40 19.40
N THR A 137 -23.51 13.23 19.39
CA THR A 137 -23.67 14.33 20.34
C THR A 137 -23.92 13.76 21.73
N SER A 138 -22.91 13.80 22.59
CA SER A 138 -23.04 13.51 24.00
C SER A 138 -23.88 14.60 24.70
N GLY A 139 -25.09 14.22 25.12
CA GLY A 139 -25.83 14.94 26.17
C GLY A 139 -27.04 15.75 25.73
N ALA A 140 -28.22 15.10 25.71
CA ALA A 140 -29.45 15.76 26.12
C ALA A 140 -30.07 14.92 27.25
N SER A 141 -29.80 15.34 28.49
CA SER A 141 -30.54 14.92 29.67
C SER A 141 -32.01 15.30 29.49
N SER A 142 -32.86 14.31 29.20
CA SER A 142 -34.31 14.48 29.23
C SER A 142 -34.79 14.49 30.69
N THR A 143 -34.58 15.61 31.36
CA THR A 143 -35.25 15.93 32.62
C THR A 143 -36.51 16.74 32.34
N THR A 144 -37.64 16.06 32.17
CA THR A 144 -38.95 16.54 32.62
C THR A 144 -39.93 15.37 32.71
N ALA A 145 -40.39 15.10 33.93
CA ALA A 145 -41.38 14.09 34.26
C ALA A 145 -42.81 14.60 34.05
N SER A 146 -43.71 13.74 33.58
CA SER A 146 -44.94 13.36 34.32
C SER A 146 -45.62 12.13 33.71
N PRO A 147 -46.35 11.32 34.50
CA PRO A 147 -46.61 9.91 34.21
C PRO A 147 -48.07 9.65 33.79
N ALA A 148 -48.29 8.70 32.87
CA ALA A 148 -49.56 7.97 32.82
C ALA A 148 -49.46 6.63 32.07
N SER A 149 -49.93 5.59 32.77
CA SER A 149 -50.48 4.31 32.30
C SER A 149 -49.58 3.32 31.55
N SER A 150 -49.29 2.27 32.31
CA SER A 150 -48.78 0.96 31.95
C SER A 150 -49.54 0.26 30.81
N ALA A 151 -48.80 -0.15 29.78
CA ALA A 151 -49.11 -1.33 29.00
C ALA A 151 -47.80 -2.05 28.63
N SER A 152 -47.75 -3.32 29.00
CA SER A 152 -46.60 -4.22 28.89
C SER A 152 -46.16 -4.40 27.43
N ALA A 153 -44.97 -3.93 27.08
CA ALA A 153 -44.34 -4.20 25.79
C ALA A 153 -42.96 -4.82 26.02
N THR A 154 -42.84 -6.09 25.62
CA THR A 154 -41.59 -6.82 25.42
C THR A 154 -40.64 -6.00 24.55
N THR A 155 -39.51 -5.58 25.12
CA THR A 155 -38.40 -4.93 24.42
C THR A 155 -37.64 -5.96 23.59
N ALA A 156 -38.02 -6.12 22.33
CA ALA A 156 -37.14 -6.66 21.30
C ALA A 156 -36.13 -5.56 20.93
N SER A 157 -34.88 -5.72 21.38
CA SER A 157 -33.76 -4.94 20.88
C SER A 157 -33.49 -5.36 19.43
N SER A 158 -33.99 -4.59 18.47
CA SER A 158 -33.69 -4.78 17.06
C SER A 158 -32.31 -4.21 16.76
N THR A 159 -31.32 -5.09 16.58
CA THR A 159 -30.02 -4.80 15.97
C THR A 159 -30.23 -4.33 14.53
N GLN A 160 -30.25 -3.02 14.30
CA GLN A 160 -30.24 -2.46 12.94
C GLN A 160 -28.84 -2.58 12.33
N THR A 161 -28.77 -3.21 11.18
CA THR A 161 -27.65 -3.13 10.22
C THR A 161 -27.46 -1.67 9.77
N TYR A 162 -26.27 -1.10 9.96
CA TYR A 162 -25.96 0.23 9.42
C TYR A 162 -25.91 0.16 7.88
N GLN A 163 -26.90 0.76 7.23
CA GLN A 163 -26.85 1.09 5.81
C GLN A 163 -26.76 2.61 5.69
N PRO A 164 -25.69 3.17 5.11
CA PRO A 164 -25.61 4.61 4.89
C PRO A 164 -26.74 5.05 3.95
N PRO A 165 -27.36 6.22 4.18
CA PRO A 165 -28.30 6.81 3.23
C PRO A 165 -27.68 6.91 1.82
N ALA A 166 -28.49 6.71 0.78
CA ALA A 166 -28.00 6.67 -0.61
C ALA A 166 -27.31 7.98 -1.04
N ASP A 167 -27.71 9.09 -0.45
CA ASP A 167 -27.16 10.43 -0.66
C ASP A 167 -25.87 10.71 0.13
N GLU A 168 -25.44 9.77 0.99
CA GLU A 168 -24.13 9.76 1.65
C GLU A 168 -23.12 8.83 0.96
N VAL A 169 -23.48 8.29 -0.21
CA VAL A 169 -22.62 7.39 -1.01
C VAL A 169 -22.39 7.99 -2.39
N LEU A 170 -21.14 8.32 -2.69
CA LEU A 170 -20.72 8.66 -4.05
C LEU A 170 -20.30 7.38 -4.77
N GLU A 171 -21.12 6.95 -5.72
CA GLU A 171 -20.69 5.97 -6.71
C GLU A 171 -19.88 6.67 -7.81
N PHE A 172 -18.69 6.16 -8.08
CA PHE A 172 -17.82 6.65 -9.14
C PHE A 172 -17.12 5.47 -9.81
N TYR A 173 -16.61 5.69 -11.01
CA TYR A 173 -16.03 4.66 -11.85
C TYR A 173 -14.59 5.02 -12.21
N SER A 174 -13.74 3.99 -12.32
CA SER A 174 -12.43 4.12 -12.95
C SER A 174 -12.36 3.22 -14.19
N LEU A 175 -11.87 3.78 -15.28
CA LEU A 175 -11.69 3.12 -16.56
C LEU A 175 -10.20 3.00 -16.84
N TYR A 176 -9.78 1.80 -17.23
CA TYR A 176 -8.41 1.49 -17.64
C TYR A 176 -8.43 1.01 -19.09
N MET A 177 -8.24 1.92 -20.03
CA MET A 177 -8.38 1.71 -21.48
C MET A 177 -7.02 1.51 -22.15
N HIS A 178 -7.03 0.82 -23.30
CA HIS A 178 -5.85 0.36 -24.03
C HIS A 178 -5.07 -0.71 -23.25
N GLN A 179 -5.74 -1.81 -22.93
CA GLN A 179 -5.15 -2.96 -22.24
C GLN A 179 -4.38 -3.89 -23.17
N LEU A 180 -3.44 -4.66 -22.62
CA LEU A 180 -2.75 -5.75 -23.31
C LEU A 180 -3.75 -6.77 -23.90
N ASP A 181 -3.52 -7.21 -25.13
CA ASP A 181 -4.32 -8.23 -25.81
C ASP A 181 -3.98 -9.65 -25.33
N TRP A 182 -4.87 -10.60 -25.59
CA TRP A 182 -4.69 -11.99 -25.18
C TRP A 182 -3.45 -12.63 -25.82
N ALA A 183 -3.16 -12.32 -27.09
CA ALA A 183 -1.92 -12.74 -27.75
C ALA A 183 -0.66 -12.31 -26.98
N GLY A 184 -0.63 -11.08 -26.44
CA GLY A 184 0.45 -10.60 -25.58
C GLY A 184 0.57 -11.35 -24.27
N TYR A 185 -0.54 -11.68 -23.61
CA TYR A 185 -0.53 -12.54 -22.42
C TYR A 185 -0.02 -13.95 -22.72
N GLN A 186 -0.38 -14.52 -23.88
CA GLN A 186 0.10 -15.84 -24.31
C GLN A 186 1.60 -15.83 -24.61
N ALA A 187 2.09 -14.78 -25.27
CA ALA A 187 3.53 -14.61 -25.54
C ALA A 187 4.33 -14.53 -24.23
N ALA A 188 3.87 -13.73 -23.26
CA ALA A 188 4.53 -13.61 -21.96
C ALA A 188 4.59 -14.93 -21.18
N GLN A 189 3.58 -15.80 -21.33
CA GLN A 189 3.55 -17.13 -20.70
C GLN A 189 4.46 -18.14 -21.40
N ALA A 190 4.82 -17.93 -22.68
CA ALA A 190 5.69 -18.81 -23.44
C ALA A 190 7.19 -18.57 -23.17
N ASP A 191 7.56 -17.35 -22.74
CA ASP A 191 8.95 -16.90 -22.53
C ASP A 191 9.54 -17.20 -21.14
N ASP A 192 8.87 -18.01 -20.30
CA ASP A 192 9.20 -18.29 -18.89
C ASP A 192 10.51 -19.08 -18.66
N GLY A 193 11.41 -19.15 -19.67
CA GLY A 193 12.65 -19.92 -19.68
C GLY A 193 13.96 -19.14 -19.89
N SER A 194 13.94 -17.82 -20.18
CA SER A 194 15.18 -17.07 -20.48
C SER A 194 15.11 -15.60 -20.08
N SER A 195 15.77 -15.25 -18.97
CA SER A 195 16.20 -13.89 -18.54
C SER A 195 15.17 -12.74 -18.59
N SER A 196 14.79 -12.22 -17.42
CA SER A 196 14.13 -10.91 -17.19
C SER A 196 12.64 -10.76 -17.55
N ALA A 197 11.86 -11.84 -17.61
CA ALA A 197 10.43 -11.78 -17.95
C ALA A 197 9.63 -10.88 -16.99
N LEU A 198 8.89 -9.92 -17.57
CA LEU A 198 7.81 -9.20 -16.91
C LEU A 198 6.82 -10.24 -16.37
N SER A 199 6.52 -10.19 -15.07
CA SER A 199 5.55 -11.08 -14.42
C SER A 199 4.12 -10.71 -14.83
N ILE A 200 3.77 -11.03 -16.07
CA ILE A 200 2.44 -10.82 -16.66
C ILE A 200 1.61 -12.06 -16.38
N HIS A 201 0.46 -11.87 -15.73
CA HIS A 201 -0.42 -12.97 -15.35
C HIS A 201 -1.86 -12.70 -15.83
N PRO A 202 -2.60 -13.74 -16.25
CA PRO A 202 -4.03 -13.63 -16.52
C PRO A 202 -4.79 -13.02 -15.36
N LEU A 203 -5.80 -12.21 -15.66
CA LEU A 203 -6.57 -11.51 -14.63
C LEU A 203 -7.69 -12.41 -14.09
N PRO A 204 -7.93 -12.40 -12.76
CA PRO A 204 -8.81 -13.38 -12.11
C PRO A 204 -10.30 -13.16 -12.36
N PHE A 205 -10.68 -12.00 -12.92
CA PHE A 205 -12.07 -11.62 -13.20
C PHE A 205 -12.54 -11.96 -14.61
N TRP A 206 -11.66 -12.47 -15.48
CA TRP A 206 -12.08 -12.92 -16.80
C TRP A 206 -13.02 -14.13 -16.72
N GLN A 207 -14.10 -14.07 -17.49
CA GLN A 207 -14.96 -15.21 -17.78
C GLN A 207 -14.24 -16.15 -18.75
N GLY A 208 -14.48 -17.46 -18.61
CA GLY A 208 -13.82 -18.47 -19.43
C GLY A 208 -13.61 -19.78 -18.69
N ASP A 209 -13.07 -20.76 -19.43
CA ASP A 209 -12.76 -22.08 -18.88
C ASP A 209 -11.56 -21.95 -17.94
N ARG A 210 -11.76 -22.33 -16.67
CA ARG A 210 -10.70 -22.29 -15.65
C ARG A 210 -10.01 -23.63 -15.54
N ARG A 211 -8.69 -23.61 -15.65
CA ARG A 211 -7.79 -24.74 -15.39
C ARG A 211 -6.78 -24.31 -14.34
N PHE A 212 -6.19 -25.25 -13.65
CA PHE A 212 -5.20 -25.00 -12.60
C PHE A 212 -3.94 -25.77 -12.94
N ARG A 213 -2.79 -25.08 -12.93
CA ARG A 213 -1.47 -25.66 -13.12
C ARG A 213 -0.76 -25.80 -11.78
N VAL A 214 -0.07 -26.91 -11.60
CA VAL A 214 0.82 -27.15 -10.45
C VAL A 214 2.16 -26.45 -10.70
N GLY A 215 2.27 -25.19 -10.28
CA GLY A 215 3.49 -24.40 -10.42
C GLY A 215 4.39 -24.41 -9.18
N GLY A 216 5.29 -23.43 -9.08
CA GLY A 216 6.33 -23.38 -8.03
C GLY A 216 5.81 -23.24 -6.60
N LYS A 217 4.59 -22.72 -6.42
CA LYS A 217 3.89 -22.61 -5.11
C LYS A 217 3.58 -23.99 -4.50
N ALA A 218 3.38 -25.00 -5.35
CA ALA A 218 3.19 -26.38 -4.93
C ALA A 218 4.55 -27.01 -4.57
N GLY A 219 4.86 -26.97 -3.28
CA GLY A 219 6.13 -27.44 -2.71
C GLY A 219 6.02 -28.75 -1.93
N ASP A 220 4.87 -29.44 -1.98
CA ASP A 220 4.69 -30.69 -1.24
C ASP A 220 5.64 -31.76 -1.77
N ARG A 221 6.34 -32.42 -0.86
CA ARG A 221 7.23 -33.53 -1.17
C ARG A 221 6.53 -34.86 -0.92
N GLN A 222 6.64 -35.76 -1.89
CA GLN A 222 6.25 -37.15 -1.72
C GLN A 222 6.98 -37.78 -0.52
N ALA A 223 6.25 -38.50 0.34
CA ALA A 223 6.84 -39.10 1.53
C ALA A 223 7.79 -40.25 1.14
N GLN A 224 8.92 -40.38 1.85
CA GLN A 224 9.84 -41.49 1.66
C GLN A 224 9.41 -42.70 2.50
N PRO A 225 9.67 -43.93 2.03
CA PRO A 225 9.42 -45.13 2.83
C PRO A 225 10.23 -45.10 4.14
N PRO A 226 9.68 -45.62 5.26
CA PRO A 226 10.36 -45.59 6.55
C PRO A 226 11.68 -46.37 6.51
N GLN A 227 12.80 -45.67 6.75
CA GLN A 227 14.12 -46.29 6.97
C GLN A 227 14.10 -47.03 8.31
N ARG A 228 14.27 -48.36 8.29
CA ARG A 228 14.40 -49.16 9.52
C ARG A 228 15.77 -48.89 10.16
N ASN A 229 15.81 -48.04 11.18
CA ASN A 229 16.96 -47.93 12.08
C ASN A 229 17.04 -49.20 12.96
N THR A 230 17.97 -50.10 12.66
CA THR A 230 18.42 -51.13 13.60
C THR A 230 19.34 -50.49 14.66
N PRO A 231 19.14 -50.74 15.98
CA PRO A 231 20.05 -50.25 17.00
C PRO A 231 21.35 -51.08 16.97
N PHE A 232 22.50 -50.44 16.75
CA PHE A 232 23.81 -51.06 16.94
C PHE A 232 24.07 -51.26 18.43
N ARG A 233 24.36 -52.50 18.82
CA ARG A 233 24.74 -52.93 20.17
C ARG A 233 26.27 -53.04 20.20
N PHE A 234 26.91 -52.39 21.17
CA PHE A 234 28.31 -52.61 21.52
C PHE A 234 28.44 -54.02 22.12
N ASP A 235 29.30 -54.86 21.52
CA ASP A 235 30.12 -55.92 22.15
C ASP A 235 30.48 -56.99 21.09
N LEU A 236 31.64 -56.87 20.44
CA LEU A 236 32.64 -57.95 20.33
C LEU A 236 33.90 -57.52 19.56
N ALA A 237 35.02 -57.65 20.25
CA ALA A 237 36.40 -57.98 19.85
C ALA A 237 36.98 -57.54 18.50
N SER A 238 38.05 -56.77 18.63
CA SER A 238 39.11 -56.44 17.68
C SER A 238 39.75 -57.65 16.97
N ALA A 239 40.01 -57.54 15.67
CA ALA A 239 41.26 -57.98 15.05
C ALA A 239 41.35 -57.54 13.57
N GLY A 240 42.52 -57.02 13.19
CA GLY A 240 43.11 -57.19 11.85
C GLY A 240 42.65 -56.18 10.78
N THR A 241 43.33 -55.03 10.63
CA THR A 241 44.48 -54.81 9.73
C THR A 241 44.15 -54.42 8.28
N ASN A 242 44.62 -53.21 7.96
CA ASN A 242 45.21 -52.76 6.70
C ASN A 242 44.30 -52.28 5.55
N ALA A 243 44.39 -50.96 5.36
CA ALA A 243 44.23 -50.20 4.12
C ALA A 243 45.19 -50.71 3.00
N PRO A 244 45.16 -50.19 1.75
CA PRO A 244 44.33 -49.11 1.21
C PRO A 244 43.66 -49.40 -0.17
N ALA A 245 42.82 -48.46 -0.59
CA ALA A 245 42.28 -48.27 -1.94
C ALA A 245 43.36 -47.78 -2.94
N PRO A 246 43.04 -47.29 -4.16
CA PRO A 246 41.90 -47.51 -5.07
C PRO A 246 42.40 -47.87 -6.49
N GLY A 247 41.50 -48.14 -7.44
CA GLY A 247 41.87 -48.27 -8.85
C GLY A 247 40.69 -47.98 -9.76
N ASP A 248 40.78 -46.84 -10.44
CA ASP A 248 39.91 -46.33 -11.49
C ASP A 248 39.58 -47.33 -12.61
N GLY A 249 38.50 -47.06 -13.32
CA GLY A 249 38.49 -47.37 -14.76
C GLY A 249 37.16 -47.82 -15.34
N ALA A 250 36.51 -46.87 -16.02
CA ALA A 250 35.94 -46.99 -17.36
C ALA A 250 34.81 -48.03 -17.62
N GLN A 251 33.58 -47.61 -17.97
CA GLN A 251 33.13 -47.05 -19.26
C GLN A 251 32.70 -48.14 -20.26
N LEU A 252 31.57 -47.87 -20.93
CA LEU A 252 30.96 -48.57 -22.08
C LEU A 252 30.28 -49.92 -21.77
N GLY A 253 29.13 -50.26 -22.34
CA GLY A 253 28.33 -49.63 -23.38
C GLY A 253 27.08 -50.49 -23.61
N SER A 254 26.03 -49.83 -24.06
CA SER A 254 24.84 -50.34 -24.76
C SER A 254 25.06 -51.66 -25.52
N ILE A 255 24.07 -52.56 -25.59
CA ILE A 255 23.15 -52.67 -26.75
C ILE A 255 21.95 -53.57 -26.41
N ALA A 256 20.81 -53.17 -26.96
CA ALA A 256 19.50 -53.81 -26.92
C ALA A 256 19.43 -55.18 -27.62
N THR A 257 18.45 -56.00 -27.24
CA THR A 257 17.32 -56.50 -28.05
C THR A 257 16.73 -57.78 -27.42
N GLY A 258 15.39 -57.83 -27.28
CA GLY A 258 14.64 -59.06 -26.96
C GLY A 258 14.46 -59.96 -28.20
N PRO A 259 13.42 -60.82 -28.31
CA PRO A 259 12.30 -61.03 -27.38
C PRO A 259 11.81 -62.51 -27.20
N SER A 260 10.83 -62.66 -26.29
CA SER A 260 9.61 -63.48 -26.40
C SER A 260 9.58 -65.00 -26.15
N PRO A 261 8.39 -65.59 -25.89
CA PRO A 261 8.09 -66.34 -24.66
C PRO A 261 7.44 -67.72 -24.93
N ASP A 262 7.08 -68.47 -23.90
CA ASP A 262 6.04 -69.52 -23.86
C ASP A 262 6.19 -70.29 -22.53
N SER A 263 5.18 -70.79 -21.82
CA SER A 263 3.73 -70.78 -21.95
C SER A 263 3.11 -71.49 -20.71
N LEU A 264 1.85 -71.15 -20.40
CA LEU A 264 0.75 -72.02 -19.91
C LEU A 264 0.64 -72.53 -18.45
N GLY A 265 -0.58 -72.33 -17.89
CA GLY A 265 -1.30 -73.27 -17.00
C GLY A 265 -1.55 -72.77 -15.57
N ALA A 266 -2.60 -72.02 -15.24
CA ALA A 266 -4.01 -72.40 -15.05
C ALA A 266 -4.36 -73.25 -13.80
N LEU A 267 -4.93 -72.55 -12.79
CA LEU A 267 -6.13 -72.84 -11.99
C LEU A 267 -6.23 -74.09 -11.07
N GLY A 268 -6.52 -73.87 -9.78
CA GLY A 268 -7.31 -74.77 -8.92
C GLY A 268 -7.00 -74.74 -7.40
N PRO A 269 -7.96 -74.92 -6.48
CA PRO A 269 -8.13 -74.02 -5.31
C PRO A 269 -8.29 -74.67 -3.90
N TYR A 270 -8.36 -73.82 -2.85
CA TYR A 270 -8.85 -74.05 -1.45
C TYR A 270 -7.99 -74.99 -0.54
N ALA A 271 -7.82 -74.82 0.78
CA ALA A 271 -8.24 -73.87 1.82
C ALA A 271 -7.35 -74.04 3.07
N ASP A 272 -7.32 -72.99 3.90
CA ASP A 272 -7.31 -72.99 5.38
C ASP A 272 -6.17 -73.65 6.19
N THR A 273 -5.36 -72.85 6.91
CA THR A 273 -5.26 -72.82 8.40
C THR A 273 -4.04 -72.03 8.90
N LYS A 274 -4.22 -71.36 10.05
CA LYS A 274 -3.25 -70.52 10.77
C LYS A 274 -2.11 -71.32 11.40
N VAL A 275 -0.84 -70.92 11.21
CA VAL A 275 0.25 -71.00 12.23
C VAL A 275 1.28 -69.89 11.99
N ARG A 276 1.84 -69.35 13.08
CA ARG A 276 2.89 -68.32 13.11
C ARG A 276 4.31 -68.91 13.10
N TYR A 277 5.25 -68.08 12.63
CA TYR A 277 6.70 -67.99 12.91
C TYR A 277 7.66 -69.06 12.35
N ALA A 278 8.41 -68.71 11.30
CA ALA A 278 9.86 -68.44 11.32
C ALA A 278 10.38 -68.26 9.88
N LEU A 279 11.28 -67.29 9.69
CA LEU A 279 11.98 -67.01 8.42
C LEU A 279 12.94 -68.15 8.04
N PRO A 280 13.18 -68.35 6.73
CA PRO A 280 14.51 -68.60 6.22
C PRO A 280 15.03 -67.34 5.51
N LEU A 281 16.28 -67.00 5.83
CA LEU A 281 17.07 -65.96 5.18
C LEU A 281 17.49 -66.47 3.79
N ALA A 282 17.23 -65.71 2.73
CA ALA A 282 17.90 -65.88 1.44
C ALA A 282 17.98 -64.55 0.67
N ASP A 283 19.23 -64.19 0.39
CA ASP A 283 19.77 -63.42 -0.74
C ASP A 283 19.32 -61.98 -0.99
N ALA A 284 20.22 -61.09 -0.59
CA ALA A 284 20.30 -59.70 -1.01
C ALA A 284 20.79 -59.60 -2.47
N ALA A 285 19.86 -59.53 -3.41
CA ALA A 285 20.10 -59.01 -4.75
C ALA A 285 18.84 -58.29 -5.23
N GLY A 286 18.89 -56.96 -5.28
CA GLY A 286 17.80 -56.13 -5.80
C GLY A 286 17.41 -54.94 -4.92
N ALA A 287 18.39 -54.17 -4.44
CA ALA A 287 18.11 -52.78 -4.07
C ALA A 287 17.91 -51.99 -5.38
N VAL A 288 16.68 -52.03 -5.87
CA VAL A 288 16.19 -51.13 -6.91
C VAL A 288 16.31 -49.69 -6.40
N ASP A 289 16.86 -48.88 -7.30
CA ASP A 289 17.10 -47.44 -7.21
C ASP A 289 15.98 -46.69 -6.49
N ALA A 290 16.35 -45.87 -5.50
CA ALA A 290 15.40 -45.05 -4.75
C ALA A 290 14.79 -44.02 -5.71
N SER A 291 13.55 -44.27 -6.15
CA SER A 291 12.77 -43.33 -6.97
C SER A 291 12.84 -41.94 -6.37
N GLN A 292 13.41 -40.99 -7.11
CA GLN A 292 13.55 -39.59 -6.68
C GLN A 292 12.20 -39.05 -6.24
N SER A 293 12.13 -38.51 -5.02
CA SER A 293 10.90 -37.95 -4.45
C SER A 293 10.38 -36.80 -5.33
N VAL A 294 9.12 -36.89 -5.78
CA VAL A 294 8.51 -35.88 -6.65
C VAL A 294 7.92 -34.73 -5.83
N GLN A 295 7.99 -33.50 -6.37
CA GLN A 295 7.36 -32.31 -5.81
C GLN A 295 6.09 -31.95 -6.58
N GLY A 296 5.08 -31.44 -5.88
CA GLY A 296 3.78 -31.14 -6.47
C GLY A 296 2.74 -30.67 -5.46
N VAL A 297 1.46 -30.89 -5.76
CA VAL A 297 0.33 -30.59 -4.86
C VAL A 297 -0.24 -31.87 -4.25
N ARG A 298 -0.53 -31.87 -2.96
CA ARG A 298 -1.23 -33.00 -2.30
C ARG A 298 -2.67 -33.11 -2.78
N ILE A 299 -3.09 -34.36 -3.00
CA ILE A 299 -4.48 -34.72 -3.26
C ILE A 299 -5.01 -35.45 -2.03
N LEU A 300 -6.12 -34.95 -1.49
CA LEU A 300 -6.78 -35.53 -0.32
C LEU A 300 -8.06 -36.26 -0.73
N ASP A 301 -8.53 -37.20 0.10
CA ASP A 301 -9.83 -37.86 -0.09
C ASP A 301 -11.03 -36.93 0.15
N ARG A 302 -10.85 -35.91 1.01
CA ARG A 302 -11.78 -34.81 1.30
C ARG A 302 -11.00 -33.56 1.77
N ALA A 303 -11.64 -32.39 1.81
CA ALA A 303 -10.99 -31.11 2.13
C ALA A 303 -10.21 -31.08 3.48
N ASP A 304 -10.58 -31.92 4.44
CA ASP A 304 -9.94 -32.10 5.76
C ASP A 304 -9.40 -33.54 5.97
N GLY A 305 -9.13 -34.23 4.88
CA GLY A 305 -8.90 -35.67 4.82
C GLY A 305 -7.44 -36.14 4.81
N THR A 306 -7.23 -37.40 4.47
CA THR A 306 -5.90 -38.00 4.35
C THR A 306 -5.33 -37.80 2.95
N VAL A 307 -4.01 -37.68 2.86
CA VAL A 307 -3.31 -37.56 1.57
C VAL A 307 -3.37 -38.90 0.85
N ILE A 308 -4.08 -38.94 -0.27
CA ILE A 308 -4.26 -40.13 -1.11
C ILE A 308 -3.30 -40.15 -2.31
N GLY A 309 -2.71 -39.02 -2.64
CA GLY A 309 -1.75 -38.91 -3.73
C GLY A 309 -1.14 -37.52 -3.84
N LEU A 310 -0.33 -37.33 -4.87
CA LEU A 310 0.29 -36.05 -5.20
C LEU A 310 0.25 -35.85 -6.71
N LEU A 311 -0.18 -34.68 -7.19
CA LEU A 311 -0.04 -34.32 -8.61
C LEU A 311 1.30 -33.59 -8.79
N PRO A 312 2.25 -34.12 -9.60
CA PRO A 312 3.55 -33.49 -9.82
C PRO A 312 3.46 -32.07 -10.40
N ARG A 313 4.54 -31.29 -10.24
CA ARG A 313 4.73 -30.02 -10.95
C ARG A 313 4.53 -30.19 -12.46
N ASP A 314 4.03 -29.13 -13.10
CA ASP A 314 3.59 -29.08 -14.49
C ASP A 314 2.33 -29.90 -14.82
N GLY A 315 1.71 -30.52 -13.81
CA GLY A 315 0.37 -31.09 -13.92
C GLY A 315 -0.68 -30.00 -14.12
N GLU A 316 -1.72 -30.28 -14.91
CA GLU A 316 -2.87 -29.40 -15.11
C GLU A 316 -4.16 -30.14 -14.76
N LEU A 317 -5.08 -29.45 -14.09
CA LEU A 317 -6.37 -29.99 -13.67
C LEU A 317 -7.50 -28.98 -13.85
N SER A 318 -8.73 -29.47 -13.87
CA SER A 318 -9.96 -28.69 -13.77
C SER A 318 -10.75 -29.17 -12.55
N THR A 319 -11.62 -28.33 -12.00
CA THR A 319 -12.35 -28.61 -10.75
C THR A 319 -13.86 -28.60 -10.92
N VAL A 320 -14.58 -29.41 -10.13
CA VAL A 320 -16.04 -29.42 -10.07
C VAL A 320 -16.53 -28.58 -8.89
N GLY A 321 -17.51 -27.72 -9.14
CA GLY A 321 -18.21 -26.96 -8.09
C GLY A 321 -17.45 -25.73 -7.59
N SER A 322 -18.08 -24.99 -6.68
CA SER A 322 -17.47 -23.84 -6.01
C SER A 322 -16.50 -24.30 -4.92
N ALA A 323 -15.37 -23.60 -4.78
CA ALA A 323 -14.40 -23.88 -3.73
C ALA A 323 -15.04 -23.72 -2.33
N VAL A 324 -14.85 -24.72 -1.47
CA VAL A 324 -15.27 -24.67 -0.06
C VAL A 324 -14.02 -24.49 0.77
N ALA A 325 -13.86 -23.31 1.39
CA ALA A 325 -12.71 -22.96 2.23
C ALA A 325 -11.33 -23.19 1.55
N GLY A 326 -11.20 -22.81 0.27
CA GLY A 326 -9.93 -22.94 -0.49
C GLY A 326 -9.70 -24.31 -1.14
N TRP A 327 -10.57 -25.29 -0.89
CA TRP A 327 -10.47 -26.63 -1.45
C TRP A 327 -11.51 -26.88 -2.54
N ALA A 328 -11.11 -27.58 -3.60
CA ALA A 328 -11.99 -27.98 -4.68
C ALA A 328 -11.72 -29.42 -5.13
N GLN A 329 -12.76 -30.08 -5.62
CA GLN A 329 -12.67 -31.44 -6.14
C GLN A 329 -12.17 -31.43 -7.59
N ILE A 330 -11.24 -32.33 -7.92
CA ILE A 330 -10.74 -32.50 -9.29
C ILE A 330 -11.87 -33.06 -10.17
N ALA A 331 -12.21 -32.33 -11.23
CA ALA A 331 -13.10 -32.77 -12.30
C ALA A 331 -12.38 -33.68 -13.29
N LYS A 332 -11.24 -33.20 -13.77
CA LYS A 332 -10.43 -33.88 -14.77
C LYS A 332 -8.99 -33.39 -14.68
N ILE A 333 -8.06 -34.33 -14.70
CA ILE A 333 -6.63 -34.05 -14.90
C ILE A 333 -6.39 -33.95 -16.40
N LEU A 334 -5.87 -32.80 -16.82
CA LEU A 334 -5.68 -32.42 -18.22
C LEU A 334 -4.25 -32.70 -18.67
N LYS A 335 -3.28 -32.61 -17.76
CA LYS A 335 -1.87 -32.91 -18.00
C LYS A 335 -1.23 -33.50 -16.74
N GLY A 336 -0.37 -34.49 -16.90
CA GLY A 336 0.29 -35.20 -15.79
C GLY A 336 -0.57 -36.34 -15.22
N SER A 337 0.00 -37.09 -14.27
CA SER A 337 -0.68 -38.20 -13.59
C SER A 337 -0.38 -38.17 -12.09
N PRO A 338 -1.37 -38.40 -11.22
CA PRO A 338 -1.13 -38.48 -9.78
C PRO A 338 -0.16 -39.62 -9.44
N VAL A 339 0.80 -39.33 -8.56
CA VAL A 339 1.68 -40.32 -7.95
C VAL A 339 1.15 -40.69 -6.55
N ALA A 340 1.57 -41.86 -6.05
CA ALA A 340 1.20 -42.29 -4.71
C ALA A 340 1.72 -41.32 -3.63
N ALA A 341 1.06 -41.28 -2.48
CA ALA A 341 1.49 -40.44 -1.36
C ALA A 341 2.91 -40.79 -0.83
N VAL A 342 3.34 -42.04 -1.03
CA VAL A 342 4.66 -42.57 -0.65
C VAL A 342 5.41 -43.01 -1.91
N ALA A 343 6.68 -42.62 -2.04
CA ALA A 343 7.55 -43.00 -3.16
C ALA A 343 7.69 -44.53 -3.26
N GLY A 344 7.47 -45.07 -4.46
CA GLY A 344 7.49 -46.52 -4.75
C GLY A 344 6.19 -47.29 -4.43
N ALA A 345 5.15 -46.64 -3.89
CA ALA A 345 3.85 -47.26 -3.67
C ALA A 345 2.93 -47.16 -4.90
N THR A 346 1.87 -47.98 -4.93
CA THR A 346 0.83 -47.91 -5.99
C THR A 346 -0.05 -46.67 -5.80
N PRO A 347 -0.26 -45.84 -6.85
CA PRO A 347 -1.14 -44.67 -6.77
C PRO A 347 -2.58 -45.06 -6.43
N ASP A 348 -3.24 -44.32 -5.53
CA ASP A 348 -4.65 -44.53 -5.20
C ASP A 348 -5.53 -44.07 -6.38
N PRO A 349 -6.42 -44.93 -6.93
CA PRO A 349 -7.30 -44.56 -8.04
C PRO A 349 -8.19 -43.33 -7.77
N ARG A 350 -8.51 -43.06 -6.49
CA ARG A 350 -9.31 -41.90 -6.07
C ARG A 350 -8.57 -40.58 -6.24
N ALA A 351 -7.25 -40.61 -6.40
CA ALA A 351 -6.45 -39.41 -6.61
C ALA A 351 -6.82 -38.67 -7.91
N ALA A 352 -7.44 -39.35 -8.89
CA ALA A 352 -7.92 -38.71 -10.12
C ALA A 352 -9.12 -37.76 -9.90
N THR A 353 -9.88 -37.94 -8.81
CA THR A 353 -11.11 -37.18 -8.48
C THR A 353 -11.08 -36.64 -7.05
N GLY A 354 -9.90 -36.58 -6.44
CA GLY A 354 -9.71 -36.13 -5.05
C GLY A 354 -9.80 -34.62 -4.89
N TRP A 355 -9.49 -34.14 -3.71
CA TRP A 355 -9.55 -32.72 -3.34
C TRP A 355 -8.16 -32.09 -3.36
N VAL A 356 -8.07 -30.89 -3.93
CA VAL A 356 -6.84 -30.09 -4.00
C VAL A 356 -7.07 -28.70 -3.42
N ASN A 357 -6.02 -28.16 -2.81
CA ASN A 357 -6.02 -26.79 -2.33
C ASN A 357 -5.73 -25.86 -3.53
N LEU A 358 -6.63 -24.92 -3.80
CA LEU A 358 -6.50 -23.99 -4.93
C LEU A 358 -5.48 -22.88 -4.67
N ASP A 359 -5.21 -22.54 -3.41
CA ASP A 359 -4.31 -21.44 -3.02
C ASP A 359 -2.84 -21.73 -3.40
N VAL A 360 -2.50 -23.01 -3.59
CA VAL A 360 -1.17 -23.47 -4.00
C VAL A 360 -1.06 -23.77 -5.49
N LEU A 361 -2.13 -23.54 -6.26
CA LEU A 361 -2.19 -23.76 -7.70
C LEU A 361 -2.22 -22.43 -8.46
N ASP A 362 -1.66 -22.44 -9.67
CA ASP A 362 -1.71 -21.29 -10.56
C ASP A 362 -2.91 -21.43 -11.49
N ALA A 363 -3.88 -20.51 -11.34
CA ALA A 363 -5.06 -20.48 -12.19
C ALA A 363 -4.68 -20.06 -13.62
N VAL A 364 -5.00 -20.91 -14.58
CA VAL A 364 -4.91 -20.65 -16.03
C VAL A 364 -6.33 -20.44 -16.52
N VAL A 365 -6.65 -19.19 -16.88
CA VAL A 365 -7.93 -18.82 -17.48
C VAL A 365 -7.77 -18.87 -18.99
N ASP A 366 -8.67 -19.60 -19.68
CA ASP A 366 -8.87 -19.47 -21.13
C ASP A 366 -10.03 -18.48 -21.35
N PRO A 367 -9.74 -17.18 -21.53
CA PRO A 367 -10.75 -16.14 -21.49
C PRO A 367 -11.73 -16.23 -22.65
N LYS A 368 -13.04 -16.25 -22.35
CA LYS A 368 -14.14 -16.23 -23.33
C LYS A 368 -15.33 -15.46 -22.75
N PRO A 369 -16.01 -14.61 -23.54
CA PRO A 369 -15.68 -14.25 -24.93
C PRO A 369 -14.52 -13.24 -25.02
N LEU A 370 -13.86 -13.21 -26.18
CA LEU A 370 -12.87 -12.20 -26.58
C LEU A 370 -13.53 -11.17 -27.52
N ASP A 371 -12.87 -10.03 -27.75
CA ASP A 371 -13.26 -8.98 -28.71
C ASP A 371 -14.65 -8.37 -28.47
N THR A 372 -15.22 -8.59 -27.29
CA THR A 372 -16.57 -8.15 -26.92
C THR A 372 -16.57 -7.54 -25.53
N VAL A 373 -17.52 -6.64 -25.28
CA VAL A 373 -17.72 -6.08 -23.94
C VAL A 373 -18.44 -7.12 -23.09
N VAL A 374 -17.77 -7.55 -22.02
CA VAL A 374 -18.31 -8.47 -21.02
C VAL A 374 -18.77 -7.66 -19.82
N VAL A 375 -20.08 -7.61 -19.60
CA VAL A 375 -20.66 -7.10 -18.34
C VAL A 375 -20.78 -8.27 -17.37
N LEU A 376 -20.20 -8.13 -16.18
CA LEU A 376 -20.20 -9.18 -15.18
C LEU A 376 -21.54 -9.23 -14.44
N ASP A 377 -22.27 -10.34 -14.57
CA ASP A 377 -23.49 -10.60 -13.78
C ASP A 377 -23.23 -10.49 -12.27
N LYS A 378 -22.07 -10.97 -11.84
CA LYS A 378 -21.54 -10.80 -10.49
C LYS A 378 -20.25 -9.99 -10.57
N PRO A 379 -20.26 -8.71 -10.13
CA PRO A 379 -19.05 -7.91 -10.06
C PRO A 379 -17.94 -8.58 -9.26
N TYR A 380 -16.70 -8.38 -9.68
CA TYR A 380 -15.53 -9.00 -9.05
C TYR A 380 -14.85 -8.03 -8.09
N PRO A 381 -14.74 -8.33 -6.79
CA PRO A 381 -14.14 -7.42 -5.81
C PRO A 381 -12.63 -7.28 -6.03
N VAL A 382 -12.12 -6.06 -5.93
CA VAL A 382 -10.71 -5.71 -6.10
C VAL A 382 -10.29 -4.74 -5.01
N LYS A 383 -9.06 -4.87 -4.51
CA LYS A 383 -8.46 -3.96 -3.53
C LYS A 383 -7.58 -2.92 -4.19
N ALA A 384 -7.50 -1.74 -3.57
CA ALA A 384 -6.56 -0.71 -3.99
C ALA A 384 -5.14 -1.29 -4.03
N GLY A 385 -4.44 -1.10 -5.15
CA GLY A 385 -3.10 -1.65 -5.37
C GLY A 385 -3.05 -3.00 -6.09
N ASP A 386 -4.17 -3.72 -6.21
CA ASP A 386 -4.26 -4.95 -7.00
C ASP A 386 -4.05 -4.64 -8.49
N VAL A 387 -3.38 -5.55 -9.21
CA VAL A 387 -3.15 -5.39 -10.66
C VAL A 387 -4.46 -5.65 -11.41
N VAL A 388 -4.89 -4.67 -12.19
CA VAL A 388 -6.12 -4.72 -12.99
C VAL A 388 -5.85 -4.78 -14.49
N GLY A 389 -4.59 -4.81 -14.90
CA GLY A 389 -4.23 -4.87 -16.31
C GLY A 389 -2.77 -4.53 -16.59
N TYR A 390 -2.43 -4.47 -17.87
CA TYR A 390 -1.10 -4.12 -18.37
C TYR A 390 -1.25 -3.20 -19.58
N LEU A 391 -0.26 -2.34 -19.83
CA LEU A 391 -0.31 -1.39 -20.94
C LEU A 391 -0.43 -2.13 -22.26
N GLY A 392 -1.40 -1.71 -23.07
CA GLY A 392 -1.61 -2.20 -24.43
C GLY A 392 -0.93 -1.31 -25.47
N GLU A 393 -1.33 -1.48 -26.73
CA GLU A 393 -0.81 -0.70 -27.84
C GLU A 393 -1.80 0.39 -28.30
N TYR A 394 -1.28 1.55 -28.72
CA TYR A 394 -2.07 2.56 -29.39
C TYR A 394 -1.21 3.36 -30.38
N GLN A 395 -1.28 2.99 -31.66
CA GLN A 395 -0.50 3.62 -32.74
C GLN A 395 -1.37 4.59 -33.54
N ASN A 396 -0.88 5.82 -33.69
CA ASN A 396 -1.49 6.82 -34.58
C ASN A 396 -0.84 6.78 -35.98
N SER A 397 -1.25 7.69 -36.86
CA SER A 397 -0.77 7.74 -38.25
C SER A 397 0.76 7.88 -38.38
N SER A 398 1.44 8.57 -37.45
CA SER A 398 2.90 8.72 -37.48
C SER A 398 3.65 7.44 -37.12
N HIS A 399 2.99 6.51 -36.41
CA HIS A 399 3.53 5.21 -36.04
C HIS A 399 3.19 4.10 -37.05
N SER A 400 2.33 4.40 -38.02
CA SER A 400 1.84 3.42 -39.00
C SER A 400 2.97 2.86 -39.87
N GLN A 401 2.83 1.61 -40.32
CA GLN A 401 3.89 0.84 -41.00
C GLN A 401 3.37 0.25 -42.31
N VAL A 402 4.23 0.15 -43.34
CA VAL A 402 3.87 -0.48 -44.63
C VAL A 402 3.89 -2.01 -44.53
N MET A 403 4.75 -2.53 -43.68
CA MET A 403 4.83 -3.95 -43.34
C MET A 403 3.82 -4.29 -42.24
N PRO A 404 3.50 -5.58 -42.00
CA PRO A 404 2.65 -5.98 -40.89
C PRO A 404 3.06 -5.25 -39.61
N PRO A 405 2.15 -4.50 -38.98
CA PRO A 405 2.53 -3.56 -37.94
C PRO A 405 2.99 -4.33 -36.71
N THR A 406 4.11 -3.90 -36.14
CA THR A 406 4.61 -4.41 -34.86
C THR A 406 4.26 -3.47 -33.71
N PRO A 407 4.10 -3.98 -32.47
CA PRO A 407 3.98 -3.15 -31.27
C PRO A 407 5.14 -2.15 -31.16
N LYS A 408 4.82 -0.87 -30.96
CA LYS A 408 5.77 0.26 -30.94
C LYS A 408 5.37 1.41 -30.02
N ARG A 409 4.10 1.47 -29.61
CA ARG A 409 3.59 2.56 -28.78
C ARG A 409 2.70 1.99 -27.69
N SER A 410 3.36 1.61 -26.60
CA SER A 410 2.68 1.21 -25.38
C SER A 410 1.97 2.41 -24.76
N LEU A 411 0.67 2.28 -24.50
CA LEU A 411 -0.17 3.33 -23.95
C LEU A 411 -1.23 2.72 -23.03
N LEU A 412 -1.50 3.39 -21.92
CA LEU A 412 -2.68 3.17 -21.09
C LEU A 412 -3.37 4.50 -20.85
N HIS A 413 -4.68 4.53 -21.04
CA HIS A 413 -5.53 5.65 -20.68
C HIS A 413 -6.29 5.33 -19.38
N VAL A 414 -6.24 6.24 -18.40
CA VAL A 414 -6.96 6.11 -17.13
C VAL A 414 -7.92 7.29 -16.95
N GLU A 415 -9.20 6.99 -16.80
CA GLU A 415 -10.27 7.98 -16.59
C GLU A 415 -11.03 7.68 -15.30
N VAL A 416 -11.43 8.73 -14.58
CA VAL A 416 -12.26 8.61 -13.38
C VAL A 416 -13.47 9.52 -13.55
N PHE A 417 -14.67 8.96 -13.40
CA PHE A 417 -15.89 9.73 -13.60
C PHE A 417 -17.03 9.34 -12.65
N SER A 418 -17.98 10.25 -12.48
CA SER A 418 -19.19 10.05 -11.67
C SER A 418 -20.42 10.66 -12.35
N GLY A 419 -21.60 10.23 -11.92
CA GLY A 419 -22.88 10.76 -12.38
C GLY A 419 -23.20 12.13 -11.76
N SER A 420 -24.43 12.57 -11.94
CA SER A 420 -24.92 13.88 -11.48
C SER A 420 -24.94 14.06 -9.95
N GLN A 421 -24.77 13.00 -9.18
CA GLN A 421 -24.76 13.03 -7.72
C GLN A 421 -23.56 13.76 -7.10
N ILE A 422 -22.47 13.96 -7.85
CA ILE A 422 -21.18 14.40 -7.28
C ILE A 422 -21.26 15.78 -6.60
N GLU A 423 -21.96 16.75 -7.18
CA GLU A 423 -22.05 18.10 -6.62
C GLU A 423 -22.80 18.10 -5.28
N ASN A 424 -23.93 17.38 -5.23
CA ASN A 424 -24.70 17.19 -4.01
C ASN A 424 -23.90 16.44 -2.94
N PHE A 425 -23.13 15.43 -3.35
CA PHE A 425 -22.25 14.70 -2.44
C PHE A 425 -21.15 15.59 -1.88
N ILE A 426 -20.44 16.37 -2.71
CA ILE A 426 -19.38 17.29 -2.26
C ILE A 426 -19.94 18.31 -1.28
N SER A 427 -21.10 18.92 -1.56
CA SER A 427 -21.75 19.86 -0.64
C SER A 427 -22.03 19.21 0.72
N LYS A 428 -22.58 17.99 0.75
CA LYS A 428 -22.82 17.25 2.00
C LYS A 428 -21.53 16.84 2.69
N SER A 429 -20.52 16.46 1.92
CA SER A 429 -19.19 16.10 2.38
C SER A 429 -18.54 17.25 3.13
N GLN A 430 -18.62 18.47 2.57
CA GLN A 430 -18.13 19.70 3.17
C GLN A 430 -18.86 20.04 4.48
N ASP A 431 -20.18 19.85 4.53
CA ASP A 431 -20.94 20.06 5.76
C ASP A 431 -20.61 19.01 6.83
N ARG A 432 -20.41 17.74 6.43
CA ARG A 432 -19.93 16.67 7.32
C ARG A 432 -18.53 17.00 7.85
N ALA A 433 -17.62 17.46 6.99
CA ALA A 433 -16.25 17.79 7.34
C ALA A 433 -16.13 18.85 8.46
N LYS A 434 -17.04 19.83 8.50
CA LYS A 434 -17.11 20.84 9.57
C LYS A 434 -17.43 20.23 10.94
N LYS A 435 -18.17 19.11 10.97
CA LYS A 435 -18.58 18.41 12.20
C LYS A 435 -17.53 17.38 12.66
N LEU A 436 -16.62 16.95 11.79
CA LEU A 436 -15.64 15.91 12.12
C LEU A 436 -14.61 16.39 13.15
N PRO A 437 -14.02 15.46 13.95
CA PRO A 437 -12.97 15.79 14.89
C PRO A 437 -11.76 16.44 14.22
N GLU A 438 -11.05 17.31 14.94
CA GLU A 438 -9.87 18.01 14.42
C GLU A 438 -8.73 17.06 14.06
N SER A 439 -8.66 15.87 14.67
CA SER A 439 -7.70 14.81 14.31
C SER A 439 -7.85 14.33 12.87
N GLY A 440 -9.03 14.51 12.25
CA GLY A 440 -9.29 14.18 10.85
C GLY A 440 -8.92 15.29 9.86
N ARG A 441 -8.36 16.42 10.33
CA ARG A 441 -7.91 17.54 9.50
C ARG A 441 -6.43 17.37 9.14
N THR A 442 -6.17 16.58 8.10
CA THR A 442 -4.81 16.16 7.71
C THR A 442 -4.21 16.97 6.56
N LEU A 443 -4.94 17.93 6.01
CA LEU A 443 -4.52 18.74 4.87
C LEU A 443 -4.34 20.21 5.29
N LEU A 444 -3.13 20.74 5.17
CA LEU A 444 -2.84 22.15 5.39
C LEU A 444 -3.14 22.92 4.10
N VAL A 445 -4.20 23.74 4.14
CA VAL A 445 -4.58 24.63 3.04
C VAL A 445 -3.90 25.97 3.24
N ILE A 446 -3.13 26.41 2.26
CA ILE A 446 -2.50 27.73 2.19
C ILE A 446 -3.29 28.53 1.17
N ARG A 447 -4.07 29.50 1.64
CA ARG A 447 -4.97 30.28 0.79
C ARG A 447 -4.20 31.28 -0.07
N GLN A 448 -4.75 31.59 -1.25
CA GLN A 448 -4.29 32.71 -2.05
C GLN A 448 -4.28 33.99 -1.18
N GLY A 449 -3.17 34.73 -1.20
CA GLY A 449 -2.94 35.91 -0.36
C GLY A 449 -2.18 35.64 0.95
N ALA A 450 -2.01 34.38 1.36
CA ALA A 450 -1.21 34.02 2.53
C ALA A 450 0.25 34.47 2.35
N LYS A 451 0.91 34.88 3.44
CA LYS A 451 2.32 35.30 3.41
C LYS A 451 3.16 34.32 4.18
N LEU A 452 4.29 33.89 3.60
CA LEU A 452 5.22 32.99 4.26
C LEU A 452 6.16 33.76 5.20
N VAL A 453 6.59 33.11 6.28
CA VAL A 453 7.55 33.69 7.22
C VAL A 453 8.96 33.57 6.64
N LYS A 454 9.69 34.68 6.62
CA LYS A 454 11.12 34.67 6.29
C LYS A 454 11.93 34.53 7.58
N CYS A 455 12.92 33.64 7.57
CA CYS A 455 13.87 33.55 8.68
C CYS A 455 14.73 34.82 8.72
N PRO A 456 14.84 35.51 9.87
CA PRO A 456 15.71 36.67 10.03
C PRO A 456 17.19 36.28 9.99
N ASP A 457 18.04 37.19 9.53
CA ASP A 457 19.48 36.95 9.46
C ASP A 457 20.06 36.74 10.87
N PRO A 458 20.90 35.71 11.07
CA PRO A 458 21.51 35.46 12.37
C PRO A 458 22.54 36.52 12.75
N GLN A 459 22.73 36.69 14.05
CA GLN A 459 23.80 37.52 14.61
C GLN A 459 25.12 36.73 14.64
N SER A 460 26.19 37.35 14.15
CA SER A 460 27.55 36.80 14.23
C SER A 460 28.14 36.99 15.63
N ASN A 461 28.22 35.91 16.42
CA ASN A 461 28.67 35.97 17.81
C ASN A 461 30.07 35.36 18.00
N ALA A 462 31.09 36.22 17.89
CA ALA A 462 32.50 35.83 18.12
C ALA A 462 32.79 35.44 19.58
N GLN A 463 32.00 35.95 20.53
CA GLN A 463 32.15 35.67 21.96
C GLN A 463 31.85 34.22 22.36
N LEU A 464 31.22 33.45 21.46
CA LEU A 464 30.95 32.03 21.66
C LEU A 464 32.18 31.16 21.43
N ALA A 465 33.21 31.67 20.73
CA ALA A 465 34.42 30.93 20.45
C ALA A 465 35.09 30.42 21.74
N GLY A 466 35.41 29.12 21.77
CA GLY A 466 35.98 28.42 22.92
C GLY A 466 34.96 27.98 23.98
N LEU A 467 33.67 28.30 23.84
CA LEU A 467 32.62 27.84 24.75
C LEU A 467 31.96 26.54 24.24
N LYS A 468 31.54 25.68 25.17
CA LYS A 468 30.74 24.50 24.85
C LYS A 468 29.27 24.89 24.79
N LEU A 469 28.60 24.59 23.68
CA LEU A 469 27.19 24.92 23.47
C LEU A 469 26.31 23.74 23.94
N GLU A 470 26.07 23.61 25.25
CA GLU A 470 25.23 22.52 25.77
C GLU A 470 23.74 22.80 25.53
N LEU A 471 22.92 21.76 25.33
CA LEU A 471 21.48 21.93 25.13
C LEU A 471 20.84 22.60 26.35
N ALA A 472 20.07 23.66 26.11
CA ALA A 472 19.38 24.40 27.16
C ALA A 472 18.10 23.68 27.60
N LYS A 473 17.66 23.96 28.83
CA LYS A 473 16.36 23.50 29.33
C LYS A 473 15.25 24.16 28.49
N GLY A 474 14.42 23.34 27.84
CA GLY A 474 13.35 23.81 26.94
C GLY A 474 13.70 23.74 25.45
N ASP A 475 14.86 23.19 25.06
CA ASP A 475 15.09 22.80 23.66
C ASP A 475 14.03 21.76 23.22
N PRO A 476 13.41 21.91 22.05
CA PRO A 476 12.40 20.97 21.54
C PRO A 476 12.98 19.59 21.18
N GLY A 477 14.30 19.42 21.12
CA GLY A 477 14.98 18.16 20.80
C GLY A 477 14.96 17.77 19.32
N LYS A 478 14.26 18.55 18.47
CA LYS A 478 14.07 18.30 17.04
C LYS A 478 14.12 19.60 16.22
N GLY A 479 14.28 19.47 14.90
CA GLY A 479 14.32 20.59 13.95
C GLY A 479 15.72 21.15 13.70
N CYS A 480 15.83 22.05 12.71
CA CYS A 480 17.10 22.56 12.19
C CYS A 480 17.88 23.46 13.17
N TRP A 481 17.20 24.06 14.15
CA TRP A 481 17.82 24.88 15.19
C TRP A 481 17.69 24.22 16.56
N ALA A 482 18.65 24.52 17.44
CA ALA A 482 18.68 24.08 18.83
C ALA A 482 18.88 25.25 19.78
N LYS A 483 18.19 25.20 20.91
CA LYS A 483 18.38 26.14 22.01
C LYS A 483 19.55 25.66 22.86
N VAL A 484 20.61 26.47 22.94
CA VAL A 484 21.84 26.12 23.64
C VAL A 484 22.18 27.12 24.74
N GLN A 485 22.76 26.63 25.82
CA GLN A 485 23.41 27.41 26.85
C GLN A 485 24.92 27.35 26.62
N PRO A 486 25.59 28.48 26.32
CA PRO A 486 27.05 28.52 26.29
C PRO A 486 27.61 28.26 27.69
N ILE A 487 28.55 27.32 27.79
CA ILE A 487 29.20 26.93 29.03
C ILE A 487 30.71 27.10 28.90
N ARG A 488 31.30 27.77 29.88
CA ARG A 488 32.74 27.82 30.08
C ARG A 488 33.13 26.72 31.06
N SER A 489 34.04 25.84 30.62
CA SER A 489 34.68 24.85 31.49
C SER A 489 35.82 25.52 32.26
N GLY A 490 35.75 25.51 33.60
CA GLY A 490 36.84 25.95 34.46
C GLY A 490 37.88 24.84 34.70
N PRO A 491 39.05 25.17 35.28
CA PRO A 491 40.07 24.18 35.62
C PRO A 491 39.50 23.12 36.59
N GLN A 492 39.89 21.86 36.39
CA GLN A 492 39.52 20.76 37.29
C GLN A 492 40.03 21.08 38.70
N SER A 493 39.14 21.05 39.71
CA SER A 493 39.56 21.22 41.09
C SER A 493 40.42 20.01 41.49
N VAL A 494 41.72 20.23 41.73
CA VAL A 494 42.65 19.21 42.24
C VAL A 494 42.42 19.04 43.75
N GLY A 495 41.24 18.58 44.13
CA GLY A 495 40.86 18.27 45.51
C GLY A 495 40.76 16.76 45.70
N ARG A 496 41.83 16.14 46.20
CA ARG A 496 41.94 14.69 46.40
C ARG A 496 41.09 14.23 47.60
N VAL A 497 39.77 14.17 47.44
CA VAL A 497 38.88 13.48 48.39
C VAL A 497 38.55 12.09 47.83
N ARG A 498 38.96 11.03 48.54
CA ARG A 498 38.70 9.64 48.14
C ARG A 498 37.18 9.40 48.05
N GLY A 499 36.70 9.06 46.85
CA GLY A 499 35.36 8.48 46.65
C GLY A 499 34.38 9.27 45.78
N ARG A 500 34.73 10.46 45.26
CA ARG A 500 33.86 11.21 44.33
C ARG A 500 34.63 11.58 43.05
N ALA A 501 34.05 11.28 41.89
CA ALA A 501 34.63 11.63 40.59
C ALA A 501 34.90 13.15 40.50
N PRO A 502 35.96 13.59 39.82
CA PRO A 502 36.25 15.01 39.65
C PRO A 502 35.07 15.73 38.97
N GLN A 503 34.48 16.72 39.63
CA GLN A 503 33.45 17.56 39.03
C GLN A 503 34.14 18.72 38.28
N GLU A 504 34.00 18.75 36.96
CA GLU A 504 34.33 19.94 36.17
C GLU A 504 33.40 21.09 36.57
N SER A 505 33.97 22.27 36.83
CA SER A 505 33.18 23.47 37.09
C SER A 505 32.61 24.00 35.77
N LYS A 506 31.31 23.77 35.55
CA LYS A 506 30.56 24.28 34.39
C LYS A 506 29.92 25.61 34.76
N THR A 507 30.37 26.71 34.16
CA THR A 507 29.77 28.04 34.40
C THR A 507 29.01 28.49 33.14
N PRO A 508 27.69 28.71 33.21
CA PRO A 508 26.92 29.31 32.13
C PRO A 508 27.45 30.71 31.77
N VAL A 509 27.55 31.02 30.49
CA VAL A 509 27.97 32.33 29.98
C VAL A 509 26.83 32.92 29.15
N GLY A 510 26.31 34.07 29.58
CA GLY A 510 25.20 34.75 28.90
C GLY A 510 23.86 34.01 28.99
N ASN A 511 22.88 34.53 28.25
CA ASN A 511 21.56 33.93 28.14
C ASN A 511 21.56 32.74 27.15
N PRO A 512 20.62 31.79 27.27
CA PRO A 512 20.39 30.79 26.24
C PRO A 512 20.10 31.46 24.89
N LEU A 513 20.58 30.85 23.82
CA LEU A 513 20.47 31.35 22.45
C LEU A 513 20.21 30.20 21.48
N TRP A 514 19.71 30.51 20.29
CA TRP A 514 19.44 29.54 19.24
C TRP A 514 20.61 29.49 18.26
N VAL A 515 21.03 28.28 17.90
CA VAL A 515 22.05 28.02 16.87
C VAL A 515 21.55 26.95 15.92
N GLU A 516 22.20 26.80 14.77
CA GLU A 516 21.98 25.60 13.95
C GLU A 516 22.31 24.35 14.77
N ARG A 517 21.43 23.35 14.70
CA ARG A 517 21.49 22.17 15.58
C ARG A 517 22.81 21.40 15.45
N GLN A 518 23.51 21.51 14.32
CA GLN A 518 24.84 20.94 14.13
C GLN A 518 25.92 21.45 15.09
N TYR A 519 25.74 22.61 15.71
CA TYR A 519 26.64 23.18 16.72
C TYR A 519 26.30 22.75 18.16
N ALA A 520 25.11 22.18 18.39
CA ALA A 520 24.70 21.75 19.72
C ALA A 520 25.60 20.62 20.25
N GLY A 521 25.99 20.71 21.51
CA GLY A 521 26.90 19.80 22.21
C GLY A 521 28.38 19.98 21.89
N LYS A 522 28.74 20.84 20.92
CA LYS A 522 30.13 21.05 20.46
C LYS A 522 30.76 22.29 21.10
N VAL A 523 32.09 22.32 21.11
CA VAL A 523 32.86 23.53 21.43
C VAL A 523 32.93 24.39 20.17
N ALA A 524 32.52 25.65 20.28
CA ALA A 524 32.57 26.57 19.15
C ALA A 524 34.04 26.91 18.81
N GLY A 525 34.53 26.47 17.65
CA GLY A 525 35.92 26.71 17.22
C GLY A 525 36.18 28.11 16.64
N ALA A 526 35.12 28.86 16.33
CA ALA A 526 35.17 30.17 15.70
C ALA A 526 33.89 30.97 16.01
N VAL A 527 33.65 32.04 15.26
CA VAL A 527 32.39 32.80 15.26
C VAL A 527 31.22 31.85 14.94
N VAL A 528 30.17 31.90 15.76
CA VAL A 528 28.94 31.12 15.55
C VAL A 528 27.79 32.08 15.26
N HIS A 529 27.00 31.77 14.23
CA HIS A 529 25.78 32.47 13.89
C HIS A 529 24.65 32.02 14.82
N SER A 530 23.92 32.97 15.40
CA SER A 530 22.90 32.67 16.41
C SER A 530 21.79 33.69 16.48
N TRP A 531 20.70 33.33 17.15
CA TRP A 531 19.55 34.18 17.42
C TRP A 531 19.27 34.24 18.92
N SER A 532 18.84 35.41 19.42
CA SER A 532 18.43 35.57 20.83
C SER A 532 17.15 34.80 21.14
N ASP A 533 16.24 34.78 20.18
CA ASP A 533 14.92 34.16 20.25
C ASP A 533 14.78 33.09 19.17
N PHE A 534 13.70 32.30 19.24
CA PHE A 534 13.42 31.33 18.18
C PHE A 534 13.33 32.06 16.82
N PRO A 535 14.03 31.61 15.77
CA PRO A 535 14.19 32.41 14.55
C PRO A 535 12.88 32.73 13.82
N LEU A 536 11.88 31.83 13.87
CA LEU A 536 10.63 32.02 13.14
C LEU A 536 9.56 32.66 14.03
N GLN A 537 8.95 33.74 13.54
CA GLN A 537 7.86 34.42 14.22
C GLN A 537 6.75 34.74 13.22
N LEU A 538 5.50 34.55 13.63
CA LEU A 538 4.32 34.83 12.79
C LEU A 538 4.26 36.30 12.33
N ALA A 539 4.75 37.24 13.16
CA ALA A 539 4.88 38.65 12.78
C ALA A 539 5.83 38.88 11.58
N GLY A 540 6.70 37.91 11.29
CA GLY A 540 7.60 37.87 10.14
C GLY A 540 6.94 37.43 8.83
N ALA A 541 5.63 37.16 8.81
CA ALA A 541 4.85 36.86 7.60
C ALA A 541 4.60 38.13 6.75
N GLN A 542 5.67 38.81 6.34
CA GLN A 542 5.63 40.08 5.59
C GLN A 542 6.12 39.92 4.14
N GLY A 543 6.56 38.72 3.75
CA GLY A 543 7.06 38.42 2.42
C GLY A 543 6.00 38.48 1.31
N PRO A 544 6.39 38.13 0.07
CA PRO A 544 5.47 38.04 -1.06
C PRO A 544 4.29 37.12 -0.73
N ALA A 545 3.10 37.53 -1.16
CA ALA A 545 1.91 36.73 -0.98
C ALA A 545 1.89 35.55 -1.96
N VAL A 546 1.39 34.42 -1.47
CA VAL A 546 1.07 33.24 -2.25
C VAL A 546 -0.01 33.61 -3.28
N GLY A 547 0.26 33.38 -4.56
CA GLY A 547 -0.63 33.68 -5.68
C GLY A 547 -1.62 32.56 -6.00
N TYR A 548 -1.31 31.34 -5.58
CA TYR A 548 -2.06 30.13 -5.89
C TYR A 548 -2.40 29.39 -4.60
N GLN A 549 -3.65 28.98 -4.42
CA GLN A 549 -3.97 28.09 -3.31
C GLN A 549 -3.16 26.80 -3.43
N GLN A 550 -2.68 26.30 -2.30
CA GLN A 550 -1.87 25.08 -2.23
C GLN A 550 -2.34 24.24 -1.05
N VAL A 551 -2.43 22.93 -1.24
CA VAL A 551 -2.89 21.97 -0.24
C VAL A 551 -1.79 20.94 -0.01
N LEU A 552 -1.26 20.90 1.22
CA LEU A 552 -0.18 19.99 1.60
C LEU A 552 -0.66 19.03 2.68
N SER A 553 -0.48 17.73 2.47
CA SER A 553 -0.79 16.75 3.51
C SER A 553 0.26 16.80 4.63
N ARG A 554 -0.15 16.44 5.84
CA ARG A 554 0.80 16.28 6.97
C ARG A 554 1.93 15.33 6.63
N ALA A 555 1.64 14.20 5.98
CA ALA A 555 2.67 13.25 5.56
C ALA A 555 3.70 13.86 4.59
N GLN A 556 3.28 14.72 3.67
CA GLN A 556 4.20 15.44 2.78
C GLN A 556 5.10 16.39 3.57
N LEU A 557 4.52 17.15 4.50
CA LEU A 557 5.25 18.12 5.33
C LEU A 557 6.30 17.42 6.22
N GLU A 558 5.93 16.31 6.88
CA GLU A 558 6.81 15.58 7.80
C GLU A 558 8.01 14.91 7.10
N GLN A 559 7.87 14.59 5.82
CA GLN A 559 8.94 14.01 5.00
C GLN A 559 9.92 15.07 4.46
N SER A 560 9.73 16.35 4.79
CA SER A 560 10.71 17.40 4.52
C SER A 560 12.05 17.06 5.20
N ALA A 561 13.15 17.42 4.56
CA ALA A 561 14.48 17.28 5.14
C ALA A 561 14.58 18.02 6.48
N ASP A 562 15.44 17.55 7.38
CA ASP A 562 15.52 18.09 8.75
C ASP A 562 15.91 19.57 8.78
N ASN A 563 16.62 20.06 7.76
CA ASN A 563 16.94 21.49 7.61
C ASN A 563 15.72 22.35 7.19
N GLY A 564 14.65 21.73 6.69
CA GLY A 564 13.37 22.35 6.33
C GLY A 564 12.28 22.18 7.39
N LYS A 565 12.61 21.65 8.58
CA LYS A 565 11.70 21.51 9.72
C LYS A 565 12.23 22.25 10.93
N ALA A 566 11.38 22.99 11.62
CA ALA A 566 11.73 23.64 12.88
C ALA A 566 10.61 23.45 13.91
N ALA A 567 10.98 23.48 15.18
CA ALA A 567 10.03 23.43 16.29
C ALA A 567 10.35 24.59 17.23
N ASP A 568 9.31 25.31 17.65
CA ASP A 568 9.49 26.41 18.60
C ASP A 568 9.50 25.93 20.07
N ASP A 569 9.79 26.83 21.01
CA ASP A 569 9.90 26.57 22.45
C ASP A 569 8.73 27.14 23.28
N ARG A 570 7.66 27.61 22.62
CA ARG A 570 6.58 28.38 23.27
C ARG A 570 5.52 27.52 23.95
N ASP A 571 5.29 26.30 23.47
CA ASP A 571 4.30 25.35 24.00
C ASP A 571 4.96 24.06 24.55
N LYS A 572 4.27 23.32 25.45
CA LYS A 572 4.64 21.94 25.81
C LYS A 572 4.52 21.03 24.57
N GLY A 573 5.60 20.94 23.80
CA GLY A 573 5.68 20.16 22.55
C GLY A 573 6.15 20.96 21.33
N GLY A 574 6.12 22.30 21.39
CA GLY A 574 6.53 23.23 20.33
C GLY A 574 5.64 23.20 19.07
N ALA A 575 5.24 24.35 18.54
CA ALA A 575 4.59 24.42 17.24
C ALA A 575 5.57 23.98 16.13
N GLN A 576 5.11 23.14 15.20
CA GLN A 576 5.95 22.73 14.07
C GLN A 576 5.93 23.77 12.96
N TRP A 577 7.04 23.86 12.26
CA TRP A 577 7.26 24.76 11.14
C TRP A 577 7.89 24.00 9.99
N TRP A 578 7.42 24.28 8.78
CA TRP A 578 7.95 23.67 7.56
C TRP A 578 8.35 24.75 6.56
N SER A 579 9.53 24.57 5.97
CA SER A 579 9.97 25.35 4.81
C SER A 579 9.29 24.79 3.57
N ILE A 580 8.55 25.64 2.86
CA ILE A 580 7.77 25.27 1.69
C ILE A 580 8.12 26.17 0.50
N ALA A 581 7.92 25.61 -0.69
CA ALA A 581 7.87 26.35 -1.93
C ALA A 581 6.41 26.63 -2.30
N ALA A 582 6.12 27.87 -2.67
CA ALA A 582 4.82 28.30 -3.15
C ALA A 582 4.98 29.21 -4.39
N GLY A 583 3.92 29.37 -5.18
CA GLY A 583 3.91 30.30 -6.31
C GLY A 583 3.41 31.67 -5.88
N ASN A 584 4.07 32.75 -6.32
CA ASN A 584 3.51 34.10 -6.22
C ASN A 584 2.49 34.35 -7.35
N ALA A 585 1.89 35.55 -7.41
CA ALA A 585 0.90 35.90 -8.44
C ALA A 585 1.45 35.88 -9.88
N ASP A 586 2.78 35.97 -10.03
CA ASP A 586 3.48 35.89 -11.32
C ASP A 586 3.86 34.45 -11.71
N GLY A 587 3.50 33.45 -10.89
CA GLY A 587 3.85 32.04 -11.10
C GLY A 587 5.30 31.69 -10.72
N SER A 588 6.06 32.63 -10.17
CA SER A 588 7.44 32.41 -9.72
C SER A 588 7.49 31.76 -8.34
N THR A 589 8.47 30.88 -8.14
CA THR A 589 8.70 30.21 -6.86
C THR A 589 9.13 31.20 -5.78
N ILE A 590 8.40 31.22 -4.68
CA ILE A 590 8.80 31.85 -3.42
C ILE A 590 9.06 30.75 -2.38
N LEU A 591 10.09 30.96 -1.56
CA LEU A 591 10.44 30.07 -0.46
C LEU A 591 10.16 30.77 0.86
N GLY A 592 9.59 30.03 1.81
CA GLY A 592 9.37 30.54 3.15
C GLY A 592 8.81 29.50 4.09
N TRP A 593 8.59 29.90 5.33
CA TRP A 593 8.15 29.02 6.39
C TRP A 593 6.66 29.18 6.67
N VAL A 594 6.00 28.05 6.93
CA VAL A 594 4.62 27.99 7.40
C VAL A 594 4.59 27.36 8.80
N CYS A 595 3.79 27.92 9.69
CA CYS A 595 3.56 27.35 11.01
C CYS A 595 2.33 26.44 11.00
N GLU A 596 2.39 25.35 11.76
CA GLU A 596 1.27 24.45 12.01
C GLU A 596 0.08 25.15 12.67
N LYS A 597 0.34 26.16 13.52
CA LYS A 597 -0.65 26.84 14.35
C LYS A 597 -0.72 28.32 14.01
N ASP A 598 -1.94 28.84 13.94
CA ASP A 598 -2.27 30.27 13.88
C ASP A 598 -1.57 31.06 12.76
N HIS A 599 -1.09 30.38 11.70
CA HIS A 599 -0.43 31.06 10.59
C HIS A 599 -1.47 31.81 9.74
N PRO A 600 -1.35 33.13 9.55
CA PRO A 600 -2.36 33.90 8.83
C PRO A 600 -2.55 33.42 7.38
N GLY A 601 -3.79 33.09 7.03
CA GLY A 601 -4.15 32.60 5.70
C GLY A 601 -3.92 31.11 5.48
N THR A 602 -3.63 30.34 6.54
CA THR A 602 -3.61 28.87 6.49
C THR A 602 -4.64 28.25 7.41
N GLN A 603 -5.00 27.00 7.13
CA GLN A 603 -5.94 26.23 7.94
C GLN A 603 -5.73 24.73 7.69
N TRP A 604 -5.93 23.92 8.73
CA TRP A 604 -6.04 22.48 8.56
C TRP A 604 -7.48 22.13 8.17
N GLU A 605 -7.65 21.39 7.09
CA GLU A 605 -8.94 20.88 6.63
C GLU A 605 -8.95 19.36 6.52
N SER A 606 -10.16 18.80 6.55
CA SER A 606 -10.38 17.39 6.29
C SER A 606 -10.37 17.14 4.77
N PRO A 607 -9.88 15.98 4.31
CA PRO A 607 -10.07 15.52 2.92
C PRO A 607 -11.52 15.58 2.44
N TRP A 608 -12.48 15.40 3.35
CA TRP A 608 -13.92 15.49 3.09
C TRP A 608 -14.42 16.92 2.85
N ALA A 609 -13.59 17.94 3.08
CA ALA A 609 -13.88 19.31 2.65
C ALA A 609 -13.57 19.54 1.16
N TRP A 610 -12.91 18.57 0.50
CA TRP A 610 -12.44 18.67 -0.89
C TRP A 610 -11.63 19.96 -1.15
N PRO A 611 -10.60 20.25 -0.32
CA PRO A 611 -9.88 21.52 -0.41
C PRO A 611 -9.25 21.71 -1.80
N GLY A 612 -9.57 22.84 -2.42
CA GLY A 612 -9.06 23.21 -3.74
C GLY A 612 -9.79 22.59 -4.93
N PHE A 613 -10.69 21.64 -4.71
CA PHE A 613 -11.51 21.08 -5.78
C PHE A 613 -12.62 22.03 -6.21
N ASP A 614 -12.78 22.09 -7.52
CA ASP A 614 -13.65 23.04 -8.19
C ASP A 614 -14.42 22.33 -9.30
N THR A 615 -15.75 22.43 -9.31
CA THR A 615 -16.58 21.89 -10.39
C THR A 615 -16.74 22.89 -11.52
N VAL A 616 -16.76 22.41 -12.76
CA VAL A 616 -17.03 23.20 -13.97
C VAL A 616 -17.88 22.39 -14.95
N ASP A 617 -19.04 22.92 -15.34
CA ASP A 617 -19.83 22.35 -16.44
C ASP A 617 -19.40 22.97 -17.76
N THR A 618 -18.94 22.14 -18.71
CA THR A 618 -18.49 22.56 -20.04
C THR A 618 -19.32 21.93 -21.16
N THR A 619 -20.43 21.25 -20.83
CA THR A 619 -21.28 20.54 -21.81
C THR A 619 -21.92 21.46 -22.86
N SER A 620 -21.98 22.78 -22.59
CA SER A 620 -22.52 23.77 -23.53
C SER A 620 -21.58 24.13 -24.67
N ILE A 621 -20.29 23.79 -24.57
CA ILE A 621 -19.29 24.08 -25.60
C ILE A 621 -19.14 22.85 -26.50
N PRO A 622 -19.44 22.95 -27.81
CA PRO A 622 -19.24 21.83 -28.73
C PRO A 622 -17.77 21.44 -28.88
N LEU A 623 -17.51 20.14 -29.04
CA LEU A 623 -16.16 19.61 -29.29
C LEU A 623 -15.50 20.25 -30.53
N LEU A 624 -16.30 20.51 -31.58
CA LEU A 624 -15.88 21.19 -32.80
C LEU A 624 -15.30 22.58 -32.51
N ASP A 625 -15.91 23.32 -31.59
CA ASP A 625 -15.48 24.69 -31.26
C ASP A 625 -14.22 24.68 -30.39
N MET A 626 -14.05 23.68 -29.52
CA MET A 626 -12.77 23.46 -28.82
C MET A 626 -11.63 23.16 -29.80
N TYR A 627 -11.89 22.37 -30.84
CA TYR A 627 -10.90 22.07 -31.87
C TYR A 627 -10.57 23.30 -32.74
N ARG A 628 -11.58 24.09 -33.13
CA ARG A 628 -11.38 25.37 -33.85
C ARG A 628 -10.53 26.34 -33.05
N ARG A 629 -10.82 26.49 -31.75
CA ARG A 629 -9.99 27.27 -30.83
C ARG A 629 -8.55 26.77 -30.88
N ASN A 630 -8.32 25.46 -30.78
CA ASN A 630 -6.96 24.92 -30.82
C ASN A 630 -6.23 25.25 -32.12
N LEU A 631 -6.89 25.12 -33.28
CA LEU A 631 -6.29 25.49 -34.57
C LEU A 631 -5.94 26.98 -34.64
N PHE A 632 -6.80 27.85 -34.10
CA PHE A 632 -6.56 29.29 -34.00
C PHE A 632 -5.34 29.61 -33.12
N GLU A 633 -5.33 29.11 -31.87
CA GLU A 633 -4.24 29.36 -30.91
C GLU A 633 -2.90 28.76 -31.40
N ALA A 634 -2.94 27.59 -32.04
CA ALA A 634 -1.76 26.93 -32.61
C ALA A 634 -1.31 27.53 -33.95
N LYS A 635 -2.04 28.51 -34.52
CA LYS A 635 -1.80 29.11 -35.84
C LYS A 635 -1.75 28.06 -36.96
N GLN A 636 -2.61 27.05 -36.89
CA GLN A 636 -2.76 25.95 -37.85
C GLN A 636 -4.03 26.14 -38.70
N LEU A 637 -4.29 27.38 -39.11
CA LEU A 637 -5.48 27.77 -39.87
C LEU A 637 -5.25 27.60 -41.37
N LEU A 638 -6.32 27.32 -42.12
CA LEU A 638 -6.35 27.42 -43.57
C LEU A 638 -6.68 28.86 -44.01
N ASP A 639 -6.36 29.20 -45.26
CA ASP A 639 -6.62 30.53 -45.82
C ASP A 639 -8.12 30.90 -45.73
N GLY A 640 -8.41 32.01 -45.04
CA GLY A 640 -9.77 32.54 -44.88
C GLY A 640 -10.51 32.10 -43.60
N GLU A 641 -9.92 31.25 -42.76
CA GLU A 641 -10.55 30.77 -41.51
C GLU A 641 -10.35 31.71 -40.30
N GLU A 642 -9.41 32.66 -40.38
CA GLU A 642 -8.95 33.45 -39.24
C GLU A 642 -10.07 34.27 -38.55
N GLU A 643 -10.93 34.93 -39.33
CA GLU A 643 -12.00 35.78 -38.78
C GLU A 643 -13.07 34.94 -38.07
N GLU A 644 -13.53 33.85 -38.68
CA GLU A 644 -14.51 32.93 -38.08
C GLU A 644 -13.95 32.28 -36.82
N PHE A 645 -12.73 31.75 -36.90
CA PHE A 645 -12.15 31.00 -35.80
C PHE A 645 -11.74 31.90 -34.64
N SER A 646 -11.40 33.16 -34.89
CA SER A 646 -11.15 34.15 -33.84
C SER A 646 -12.39 34.39 -32.97
N VAL A 647 -13.58 34.51 -33.59
CA VAL A 647 -14.85 34.70 -32.85
C VAL A 647 -15.21 33.45 -32.03
N VAL A 648 -15.01 32.27 -32.61
CA VAL A 648 -15.21 30.99 -31.90
C VAL A 648 -14.22 30.86 -30.75
N ALA A 649 -12.93 31.11 -30.98
CA ALA A 649 -11.89 31.06 -29.96
C ALA A 649 -12.19 32.03 -28.80
N ALA A 650 -12.60 33.27 -29.09
CA ALA A 650 -13.01 34.23 -28.06
C ALA A 650 -14.20 33.72 -27.21
N THR A 651 -15.17 33.06 -27.84
CA THR A 651 -16.32 32.47 -27.15
C THR A 651 -15.91 31.32 -26.23
N VAL A 652 -15.05 30.41 -26.72
CA VAL A 652 -14.54 29.30 -25.92
C VAL A 652 -13.60 29.78 -24.81
N ASN A 653 -12.76 30.80 -25.07
CA ASN A 653 -11.88 31.44 -24.09
C ASN A 653 -12.66 32.12 -22.97
N ALA A 654 -13.82 32.71 -23.28
CA ALA A 654 -14.74 33.25 -22.27
C ALA A 654 -15.43 32.16 -21.42
N GLY A 655 -15.32 30.89 -21.82
CA GLY A 655 -15.86 29.75 -21.09
C GLY A 655 -15.19 29.52 -19.73
N PRO A 656 -15.94 29.00 -18.73
CA PRO A 656 -15.45 28.86 -17.37
C PRO A 656 -14.26 27.89 -17.25
N LEU A 657 -14.21 26.84 -18.09
CA LEU A 657 -13.09 25.89 -18.11
C LEU A 657 -11.80 26.58 -18.53
N ILE A 658 -11.80 27.24 -19.69
CA ILE A 658 -10.61 27.90 -20.21
C ILE A 658 -10.16 29.00 -19.26
N GLY A 659 -11.06 29.84 -18.73
CA GLY A 659 -10.68 30.85 -17.75
C GLY A 659 -10.02 30.30 -16.48
N LYS A 660 -10.45 29.12 -15.99
CA LYS A 660 -9.77 28.45 -14.87
C LYS A 660 -8.40 27.89 -15.25
N LEU A 661 -8.30 27.25 -16.42
CA LEU A 661 -7.02 26.74 -16.93
C LEU A 661 -6.03 27.89 -17.17
N GLU A 662 -6.48 29.00 -17.76
CA GLU A 662 -5.69 30.21 -17.96
C GLU A 662 -5.26 30.83 -16.64
N LYS A 663 -6.10 30.82 -15.60
CA LYS A 663 -5.64 31.21 -14.25
C LYS A 663 -4.54 30.27 -13.75
N ALA A 664 -4.70 28.95 -13.96
CA ALA A 664 -3.78 27.92 -13.50
C ALA A 664 -2.45 27.88 -14.29
N ALA A 665 -2.44 28.26 -15.57
CA ALA A 665 -1.26 28.14 -16.45
C ALA A 665 -0.83 29.48 -17.08
N LYS A 666 -1.39 30.62 -16.60
CA LYS A 666 -1.39 31.99 -17.15
C LYS A 666 -0.13 32.51 -17.86
N ARG A 667 1.05 31.99 -17.53
CA ARG A 667 2.34 32.44 -18.07
C ARG A 667 3.33 31.31 -18.33
N GLN A 668 2.87 30.07 -18.37
CA GLN A 668 3.66 28.98 -18.95
C GLN A 668 3.54 29.10 -20.48
N GLY A 669 4.62 28.81 -21.21
CA GLY A 669 4.63 28.89 -22.68
C GLY A 669 4.87 30.29 -23.26
N ASP A 670 4.08 30.67 -24.27
CA ASP A 670 4.35 31.82 -25.14
C ASP A 670 4.03 33.20 -24.54
N GLY A 671 3.39 33.23 -23.36
CA GLY A 671 3.09 34.44 -22.60
C GLY A 671 1.90 35.26 -23.12
N ASN A 672 1.14 34.76 -24.09
CA ASN A 672 -0.01 35.46 -24.69
C ASN A 672 -1.28 35.40 -23.82
N GLY A 673 -1.29 34.53 -22.80
CA GLY A 673 -2.39 34.40 -21.84
C GLY A 673 -3.42 33.33 -22.19
N ASN A 674 -3.34 32.71 -23.38
CA ASN A 674 -4.23 31.66 -23.84
C ASN A 674 -3.62 30.28 -23.53
N VAL A 675 -4.39 29.37 -22.94
CA VAL A 675 -3.87 28.03 -22.58
C VAL A 675 -3.88 27.05 -23.75
N THR A 676 -2.73 26.41 -23.96
CA THR A 676 -2.52 25.30 -24.87
C THR A 676 -2.23 23.99 -24.10
N PRO A 677 -2.35 22.82 -24.75
CA PRO A 677 -1.95 21.55 -24.12
C PRO A 677 -0.48 21.50 -23.66
N ALA A 678 0.41 22.23 -24.34
CA ALA A 678 1.82 22.33 -23.94
C ALA A 678 2.00 23.09 -22.62
N ASP A 679 1.14 24.06 -22.34
CA ASP A 679 1.14 24.82 -21.09
C ASP A 679 0.64 23.97 -19.93
N LEU A 680 -0.37 23.12 -20.18
CA LEU A 680 -0.84 22.14 -19.19
C LEU A 680 0.26 21.13 -18.88
N LYS A 681 0.95 20.60 -19.90
CA LYS A 681 2.11 19.71 -19.71
C LYS A 681 3.19 20.37 -18.84
N SER A 682 3.51 21.63 -19.11
CA SER A 682 4.47 22.40 -18.32
C SER A 682 3.98 22.66 -16.89
N ALA A 683 2.70 23.01 -16.73
CA ALA A 683 2.05 23.26 -15.44
C ALA A 683 2.11 22.03 -14.51
N LEU A 684 2.00 20.82 -15.05
CA LEU A 684 2.12 19.58 -14.28
C LEU A 684 3.49 19.40 -13.59
N THR A 685 4.54 20.11 -14.02
CA THR A 685 5.87 20.09 -13.38
C THR A 685 5.99 21.07 -12.20
N VAL A 686 5.03 21.98 -12.04
CA VAL A 686 5.04 23.04 -11.03
C VAL A 686 3.94 22.78 -9.99
N PRO A 687 4.27 22.53 -8.71
CA PRO A 687 3.32 21.98 -7.74
C PRO A 687 1.96 22.69 -7.63
N TRP A 688 1.96 24.01 -7.45
CA TRP A 688 0.72 24.78 -7.29
C TRP A 688 -0.08 24.93 -8.59
N LEU A 689 0.55 24.84 -9.77
CA LEU A 689 -0.16 24.84 -11.05
C LEU A 689 -0.73 23.45 -11.34
N ALA A 690 0.05 22.40 -11.07
CA ALA A 690 -0.37 21.01 -11.19
C ALA A 690 -1.57 20.68 -10.28
N GLU A 691 -1.56 21.21 -9.04
CA GLU A 691 -2.70 21.13 -8.13
C GLU A 691 -3.94 21.84 -8.70
N ALA A 692 -3.78 23.08 -9.20
CA ALA A 692 -4.87 23.83 -9.80
C ALA A 692 -5.51 23.12 -11.01
N VAL A 693 -4.73 22.39 -11.82
CA VAL A 693 -5.24 21.58 -12.94
C VAL A 693 -5.88 20.27 -12.45
N SER A 694 -5.23 19.55 -11.54
CA SER A 694 -5.69 18.24 -11.05
C SER A 694 -6.85 18.30 -10.07
N HIS A 695 -7.21 19.48 -9.56
CA HIS A 695 -8.37 19.68 -8.71
C HIS A 695 -9.62 20.18 -9.47
N LEU A 696 -9.57 20.28 -10.80
CA LEU A 696 -10.76 20.55 -11.60
C LEU A 696 -11.58 19.28 -11.79
N ILE A 697 -12.87 19.36 -11.49
CA ILE A 697 -13.88 18.34 -11.79
C ILE A 697 -14.73 18.88 -12.93
N VAL A 698 -14.63 18.28 -14.11
CA VAL A 698 -15.22 18.84 -15.33
C VAL A 698 -16.37 17.98 -15.80
N ARG A 699 -17.56 18.56 -15.99
CA ARG A 699 -18.66 17.89 -16.66
C ARG A 699 -18.52 18.03 -18.17
N TYR A 700 -18.44 16.90 -18.85
CA TYR A 700 -18.40 16.85 -20.31
C TYR A 700 -18.78 15.46 -20.82
N GLU A 701 -19.11 15.38 -22.10
CA GLU A 701 -19.43 14.11 -22.75
C GLU A 701 -18.19 13.20 -22.88
N SER A 702 -18.26 11.97 -22.38
CA SER A 702 -17.16 11.00 -22.47
C SER A 702 -16.80 10.66 -23.94
N GLU A 703 -15.51 10.44 -24.18
CA GLU A 703 -14.96 10.06 -25.49
C GLU A 703 -15.39 8.64 -25.91
N TRP A 704 -15.80 7.82 -24.94
CA TRP A 704 -16.10 6.39 -25.11
C TRP A 704 -17.59 6.10 -25.39
N GLY A 705 -18.40 7.13 -25.55
CA GLY A 705 -19.83 7.05 -25.81
C GLY A 705 -20.37 8.25 -26.59
N GLY A 706 -21.69 8.33 -26.66
CA GLY A 706 -22.38 9.43 -27.33
C GLY A 706 -22.51 9.27 -28.84
N ASP A 707 -23.10 10.28 -29.47
CA ASP A 707 -23.38 10.28 -30.91
C ASP A 707 -22.10 10.48 -31.74
N MET A 708 -21.97 9.73 -32.84
CA MET A 708 -20.82 9.87 -33.75
C MET A 708 -20.77 11.22 -34.47
N GLY A 709 -21.88 11.95 -34.53
CA GLY A 709 -22.00 13.26 -35.17
C GLY A 709 -21.01 14.30 -34.63
N LYS A 710 -20.62 14.22 -33.34
CA LYS A 710 -19.58 15.10 -32.77
C LYS A 710 -18.21 14.89 -33.43
N TRP A 711 -17.89 13.65 -33.79
CA TRP A 711 -16.66 13.29 -34.47
C TRP A 711 -16.78 13.52 -35.98
N ASP A 712 -17.91 13.16 -36.58
CA ASP A 712 -18.16 13.36 -38.00
C ASP A 712 -18.12 14.85 -38.37
N GLY A 713 -18.58 15.74 -37.47
CA GLY A 713 -18.51 17.20 -37.61
C GLY A 713 -17.09 17.74 -37.81
N LEU A 714 -16.08 17.11 -37.22
CA LEU A 714 -14.67 17.50 -37.37
C LEU A 714 -14.14 17.28 -38.79
N SER A 715 -14.78 16.39 -39.58
CA SER A 715 -14.31 16.02 -40.93
C SER A 715 -14.16 17.19 -41.89
N LYS A 716 -14.91 18.28 -41.66
CA LYS A 716 -14.86 19.51 -42.47
C LYS A 716 -13.57 20.30 -42.24
N LEU A 717 -12.95 20.15 -41.08
CA LEU A 717 -11.78 20.91 -40.65
C LEU A 717 -10.45 20.17 -40.87
N MET A 718 -10.50 18.94 -41.43
CA MET A 718 -9.31 18.08 -41.54
C MET A 718 -8.41 18.42 -42.74
N GLY A 719 -8.87 19.24 -43.69
CA GLY A 719 -8.11 19.58 -44.90
C GLY A 719 -7.51 18.36 -45.60
N ASP A 720 -6.20 18.42 -45.87
CA ASP A 720 -5.42 17.32 -46.47
C ASP A 720 -5.33 16.08 -45.57
N GLY A 721 -5.55 16.21 -44.26
CA GLY A 721 -5.58 15.11 -43.29
C GLY A 721 -6.88 14.31 -43.29
N LYS A 722 -7.86 14.65 -44.13
CA LYS A 722 -9.20 13.99 -44.15
C LYS A 722 -9.13 12.47 -44.32
N TYR A 723 -8.19 11.97 -45.13
CA TYR A 723 -8.03 10.53 -45.34
C TYR A 723 -7.52 9.81 -44.08
N VAL A 724 -6.70 10.48 -43.26
CA VAL A 724 -6.28 9.98 -41.95
C VAL A 724 -7.50 9.96 -41.03
N TRP A 725 -8.23 11.07 -40.95
CA TRP A 725 -9.39 11.20 -40.10
C TRP A 725 -10.49 10.17 -40.38
N GLN A 726 -10.72 9.82 -41.65
CA GLN A 726 -11.68 8.76 -42.00
C GLN A 726 -11.33 7.41 -41.38
N ALA A 727 -10.05 7.05 -41.32
CA ALA A 727 -9.59 5.86 -40.62
C ALA A 727 -9.77 6.03 -39.10
N GLU A 728 -9.44 7.19 -38.54
CA GLU A 728 -9.62 7.46 -37.11
C GLU A 728 -11.09 7.35 -36.67
N LEU A 729 -12.06 7.76 -37.51
CA LEU A 729 -13.49 7.57 -37.26
C LEU A 729 -13.87 6.09 -37.14
N GLU A 730 -13.27 5.19 -37.94
CA GLU A 730 -13.46 3.75 -37.80
C GLU A 730 -12.92 3.26 -36.44
N ARG A 731 -11.74 3.73 -36.05
CA ARG A 731 -11.15 3.40 -34.76
C ARG A 731 -12.03 3.87 -33.61
N ILE A 732 -12.49 5.13 -33.64
CA ILE A 732 -13.36 5.71 -32.61
C ILE A 732 -14.64 4.88 -32.43
N ARG A 733 -15.30 4.48 -33.52
CA ARG A 733 -16.49 3.60 -33.45
C ARG A 733 -16.21 2.29 -32.71
N LYS A 734 -15.04 1.68 -32.93
CA LYS A 734 -14.65 0.43 -32.26
C LYS A 734 -14.24 0.65 -30.79
N LEU A 735 -13.77 1.84 -30.45
CA LEU A 735 -13.41 2.20 -29.08
C LEU A 735 -14.64 2.46 -28.20
N GLN A 736 -15.78 2.86 -28.77
CA GLN A 736 -17.01 3.09 -28.00
C GLN A 736 -17.49 1.80 -27.31
N TRP A 737 -17.78 1.91 -26.01
CA TRP A 737 -18.28 0.80 -25.19
C TRP A 737 -19.39 1.22 -24.23
N TRP A 738 -19.67 2.53 -24.11
CA TRP A 738 -20.59 3.09 -23.11
C TRP A 738 -21.98 2.45 -23.13
N ASP A 739 -22.55 2.23 -24.32
CA ASP A 739 -23.89 1.66 -24.45
C ASP A 739 -23.98 0.22 -23.92
N ALA A 740 -22.92 -0.57 -24.06
CA ALA A 740 -22.87 -1.91 -23.50
C ALA A 740 -22.83 -1.89 -21.96
N ALA A 741 -22.17 -0.89 -21.37
CA ALA A 741 -22.06 -0.74 -19.92
C ALA A 741 -23.36 -0.27 -19.24
N LYS A 742 -24.36 0.23 -19.98
CA LYS A 742 -25.70 0.59 -19.44
C LYS A 742 -26.42 -0.57 -18.75
N ALA A 743 -26.05 -1.82 -19.06
CA ALA A 743 -26.56 -3.00 -18.36
C ALA A 743 -26.09 -3.08 -16.89
N VAL A 744 -25.02 -2.37 -16.52
CA VAL A 744 -24.53 -2.30 -15.14
C VAL A 744 -25.48 -1.45 -14.30
N LYS A 745 -26.01 -2.04 -13.23
CA LYS A 745 -26.90 -1.33 -12.29
C LYS A 745 -26.21 -0.11 -11.68
N GLY A 746 -26.83 1.06 -11.78
CA GLY A 746 -26.31 2.32 -11.23
C GLY A 746 -25.24 3.00 -12.12
N PHE A 747 -25.02 2.49 -13.33
CA PHE A 747 -24.18 3.16 -14.32
C PHE A 747 -24.87 4.41 -14.86
N PRO A 748 -24.14 5.49 -15.22
CA PRO A 748 -24.76 6.69 -15.76
C PRO A 748 -25.57 6.43 -17.04
N ASP A 749 -26.78 7.01 -17.09
CA ASP A 749 -27.72 6.83 -18.22
C ASP A 749 -27.20 7.40 -19.55
N GLY A 750 -26.33 8.41 -19.47
CA GLY A 750 -25.73 9.10 -20.62
C GLY A 750 -24.23 9.33 -20.46
N PRO A 751 -23.53 9.66 -21.56
CA PRO A 751 -22.10 9.92 -21.57
C PRO A 751 -21.70 11.27 -20.97
N ASP A 752 -22.66 12.17 -20.68
CA ASP A 752 -22.41 13.45 -20.00
C ASP A 752 -22.18 13.22 -18.51
N VAL A 753 -20.91 13.06 -18.13
CA VAL A 753 -20.49 12.73 -16.77
C VAL A 753 -19.52 13.75 -16.21
N TRP A 754 -19.31 13.69 -14.91
CA TRP A 754 -18.30 14.48 -14.21
C TRP A 754 -16.98 13.72 -14.17
N HIS A 755 -15.98 14.24 -14.86
CA HIS A 755 -14.63 13.71 -14.90
C HIS A 755 -13.82 14.29 -13.74
N ILE A 756 -12.98 13.45 -13.14
CA ILE A 756 -12.12 13.80 -12.01
C ILE A 756 -10.70 13.40 -12.37
N HIS A 757 -9.73 14.29 -12.16
CA HIS A 757 -8.34 13.92 -12.38
C HIS A 757 -7.93 12.78 -11.43
N PRO A 758 -7.47 11.61 -11.92
CA PRO A 758 -7.23 10.45 -11.08
C PRO A 758 -6.19 10.70 -9.97
N ILE A 759 -5.04 11.29 -10.33
CA ILE A 759 -3.95 11.58 -9.37
C ILE A 759 -4.36 12.63 -8.32
N GLY A 760 -5.14 13.65 -8.69
CA GLY A 760 -5.63 14.68 -7.75
C GLY A 760 -6.59 14.07 -6.73
N LEU A 761 -7.57 13.28 -7.20
CA LEU A 761 -8.52 12.57 -6.33
C LEU A 761 -7.80 11.65 -5.34
N ILE A 762 -6.88 10.81 -5.85
CA ILE A 762 -6.07 9.93 -5.02
C ILE A 762 -5.27 10.77 -4.03
N GLY A 763 -4.63 11.86 -4.46
CA GLY A 763 -3.86 12.75 -3.58
C GLY A 763 -4.64 13.32 -2.39
N ASN A 764 -5.89 13.72 -2.62
CA ASN A 764 -6.77 14.25 -1.57
C ASN A 764 -7.03 13.22 -0.45
N PHE A 765 -7.31 11.97 -0.83
CA PHE A 765 -7.68 10.92 0.12
C PHE A 765 -6.50 10.02 0.55
N THR A 766 -5.40 10.00 -0.20
CA THR A 766 -4.13 9.36 0.20
C THR A 766 -3.32 10.25 1.13
N GLY A 767 -3.45 11.58 1.09
CA GLY A 767 -2.94 12.46 2.16
C GLY A 767 -3.70 12.27 3.48
N ALA A 768 -4.88 11.67 3.42
CA ALA A 768 -5.57 11.09 4.58
C ALA A 768 -4.96 9.74 4.97
N ALA A 769 -4.65 8.88 4.00
CA ALA A 769 -4.18 7.51 4.21
C ALA A 769 -2.66 7.36 4.43
N GLY A 770 -1.86 8.36 4.09
CA GLY A 770 -0.44 8.47 4.36
C GLY A 770 -0.30 9.03 5.76
N ALA A 771 0.04 8.16 6.71
CA ALA A 771 -0.09 8.39 8.14
C ALA A 771 -1.54 8.56 8.66
N ALA A 772 -2.56 8.02 7.97
CA ALA A 772 -3.73 7.56 8.73
C ALA A 772 -3.25 6.38 9.54
N LEU A 773 -3.37 6.50 10.85
CA LEU A 773 -3.26 5.37 11.73
C LEU A 773 -4.28 4.31 11.27
N THR A 774 -3.80 3.25 10.63
CA THR A 774 -4.68 2.12 10.30
C THR A 774 -5.18 1.51 11.62
N ILE A 775 -6.36 0.89 11.63
CA ILE A 775 -6.84 0.25 12.87
C ILE A 775 -5.86 -0.83 13.36
N GLU A 776 -5.14 -1.47 12.43
CA GLU A 776 -4.09 -2.45 12.72
C GLU A 776 -2.88 -1.79 13.40
N GLU A 777 -2.38 -0.68 12.83
CA GLU A 777 -1.32 0.10 13.46
C GLU A 777 -1.77 0.67 14.81
N ALA A 778 -3.01 1.15 14.94
CA ALA A 778 -3.59 1.64 16.19
C ALA A 778 -3.53 0.57 17.28
N ARG A 779 -3.93 -0.66 16.94
CA ARG A 779 -3.88 -1.81 17.84
C ARG A 779 -2.45 -2.16 18.22
N VAL A 780 -1.52 -2.19 17.27
CA VAL A 780 -0.11 -2.48 17.55
C VAL A 780 0.50 -1.41 18.46
N ARG A 781 0.28 -0.13 18.18
CA ARG A 781 0.75 0.99 19.00
C ARG A 781 0.14 0.99 20.41
N ALA A 782 -1.17 0.74 20.52
CA ALA A 782 -1.83 0.59 21.80
C ALA A 782 -1.24 -0.57 22.63
N PHE A 783 -0.90 -1.68 21.98
CA PHE A 783 -0.25 -2.81 22.62
C PHE A 783 1.17 -2.48 23.10
N LEU A 784 1.96 -1.74 22.32
CA LEU A 784 3.29 -1.25 22.74
C LEU A 784 3.20 -0.37 23.99
N ARG A 785 2.26 0.58 24.03
CA ARG A 785 2.03 1.43 25.22
C ARG A 785 1.59 0.61 26.42
N MET A 786 0.74 -0.39 26.21
CA MET A 786 0.33 -1.32 27.26
C MET A 786 1.51 -2.10 27.86
N ILE A 787 2.46 -2.59 27.04
CA ILE A 787 3.69 -3.25 27.55
C ILE A 787 4.47 -2.31 28.48
N ARG A 788 4.58 -1.02 28.13
CA ARG A 788 5.31 -0.02 28.93
C ARG A 788 4.70 0.22 30.31
N VAL A 789 3.38 0.03 30.46
CA VAL A 789 2.71 0.03 31.78
C VAL A 789 3.21 -1.13 32.63
N GLY A 790 3.26 -2.33 32.04
CA GLY A 790 3.77 -3.52 32.72
C GLY A 790 5.23 -3.38 33.16
N GLU A 791 6.08 -2.79 32.32
CA GLU A 791 7.51 -2.60 32.60
C GLU A 791 7.81 -1.36 33.47
N GLY A 792 6.82 -0.51 33.77
CA GLY A 792 7.01 0.71 34.55
C GLY A 792 7.87 1.77 33.84
N THR A 793 7.67 1.91 32.53
CA THR A 793 8.43 2.74 31.57
C THR A 793 7.53 3.66 30.73
N GLU A 794 6.35 4.02 31.26
CA GLU A 794 5.32 4.83 30.59
C GLU A 794 5.76 6.25 30.20
N THR A 795 6.81 6.80 30.80
CA THR A 795 7.30 8.16 30.44
C THR A 795 8.39 8.09 29.36
N PRO A 796 8.72 9.18 28.66
CA PRO A 796 9.85 9.20 27.72
C PRO A 796 11.20 8.80 28.34
N ILE A 797 11.36 8.98 29.65
CA ILE A 797 12.54 8.51 30.42
C ILE A 797 12.61 6.97 30.43
N GLY A 798 11.50 6.28 30.16
CA GLY A 798 11.45 4.83 30.01
C GLY A 798 12.42 4.28 28.96
N TYR A 799 12.68 5.03 27.87
CA TYR A 799 13.60 4.61 26.81
C TYR A 799 15.07 4.53 27.26
N GLU A 800 15.45 5.23 28.33
CA GLU A 800 16.81 5.17 28.91
C GLU A 800 16.92 4.24 30.14
N ARG A 801 15.82 3.58 30.52
CA ARG A 801 15.70 2.83 31.78
C ARG A 801 16.39 1.47 31.73
N LEU A 802 17.22 1.17 32.71
CA LEU A 802 17.76 -0.17 32.98
C LEU A 802 16.89 -0.93 33.97
N PHE A 803 17.03 -2.25 34.01
CA PHE A 803 16.47 -3.09 35.07
C PHE A 803 16.75 -2.50 36.46
N GLY A 804 15.72 -2.34 37.28
CA GLY A 804 15.82 -1.70 38.59
C GLY A 804 15.73 -0.17 38.58
N GLY A 805 15.68 0.45 37.41
CA GLY A 805 15.19 1.80 37.26
C GLY A 805 16.21 2.93 37.18
N GLN A 806 17.50 2.58 37.13
CA GLN A 806 18.59 3.51 36.77
C GLN A 806 18.52 3.87 35.28
N SER A 807 19.21 4.94 34.87
CA SER A 807 19.31 5.39 33.49
C SER A 807 20.69 5.05 32.92
N PHE A 808 20.77 4.36 31.78
CA PHE A 808 22.07 4.09 31.17
C PHE A 808 22.76 5.35 30.66
N ILE A 809 22.01 6.42 30.41
CA ILE A 809 22.55 7.72 30.01
C ILE A 809 23.07 8.47 31.22
N LYS A 810 22.22 8.71 32.23
CA LYS A 810 22.56 9.55 33.38
C LYS A 810 23.52 8.86 34.35
N ASP A 811 23.30 7.58 34.62
CA ASP A 811 24.05 6.87 35.67
C ASP A 811 25.29 6.16 35.11
N TYR A 812 25.30 5.84 33.82
CA TYR A 812 26.37 5.03 33.20
C TYR A 812 27.04 5.68 31.98
N SER A 813 26.67 6.92 31.62
CA SER A 813 27.27 7.68 30.52
C SER A 813 27.29 6.91 29.18
N ARG A 814 26.23 6.14 28.91
CA ARG A 814 25.96 5.53 27.60
C ARG A 814 25.02 6.42 26.78
N ASP A 815 24.81 6.05 25.54
CA ASP A 815 23.88 6.73 24.62
C ASP A 815 22.99 5.70 23.91
N PHE A 816 22.22 6.16 22.94
CA PHE A 816 21.32 5.33 22.14
C PHE A 816 22.00 4.68 20.92
N SER A 817 23.32 4.79 20.76
CA SER A 817 24.02 4.21 19.59
C SER A 817 23.87 2.70 19.51
N ASP A 818 23.71 2.02 20.65
CA ASP A 818 23.50 0.57 20.73
C ASP A 818 22.86 0.19 22.08
N HIS A 819 22.40 -1.06 22.21
CA HIS A 819 21.91 -1.59 23.49
C HIS A 819 23.02 -1.53 24.57
N PRO A 820 22.74 -1.04 25.79
CA PRO A 820 23.79 -0.71 26.75
C PRO A 820 24.54 -1.93 27.31
N ARG A 821 23.93 -3.13 27.29
CA ARG A 821 24.50 -4.40 27.79
C ARG A 821 25.01 -4.33 29.24
N ILE A 822 24.43 -3.45 30.04
CA ILE A 822 24.80 -3.28 31.45
C ILE A 822 24.09 -4.34 32.28
N LEU A 823 24.84 -5.20 32.96
CA LEU A 823 24.30 -6.22 33.85
C LEU A 823 24.00 -5.61 35.23
N ILE A 824 22.72 -5.44 35.55
CA ILE A 824 22.26 -4.99 36.85
C ILE A 824 21.97 -6.20 37.74
N THR A 825 22.48 -6.17 38.98
CA THR A 825 22.21 -7.18 40.01
C THR A 825 21.37 -6.58 41.12
N ARG A 826 20.23 -7.21 41.46
CA ARG A 826 19.36 -6.79 42.58
C ARG A 826 18.87 -7.96 43.41
N THR A 827 18.80 -7.76 44.71
CA THR A 827 18.18 -8.72 45.63
C THR A 827 16.76 -8.25 45.92
N ASN A 828 15.76 -9.11 45.64
CA ASN A 828 14.37 -8.78 45.93
C ASN A 828 14.06 -8.88 47.44
N SER A 829 12.87 -8.44 47.85
CA SER A 829 12.39 -8.50 49.24
C SER A 829 12.30 -9.91 49.84
N LYS A 830 12.42 -10.96 49.01
CA LYS A 830 12.45 -12.37 49.40
C LYS A 830 13.88 -12.94 49.45
N GLY A 831 14.91 -12.10 49.38
CA GLY A 831 16.32 -12.51 49.47
C GLY A 831 16.90 -13.15 48.21
N LYS A 832 16.16 -13.18 47.09
CA LYS A 832 16.63 -13.76 45.83
C LYS A 832 17.38 -12.71 45.00
N THR A 833 18.62 -13.01 44.64
CA THR A 833 19.44 -12.19 43.75
C THR A 833 19.09 -12.46 42.29
N LEU A 834 18.63 -11.42 41.60
CA LEU A 834 18.30 -11.37 40.18
C LEU A 834 19.38 -10.60 39.44
N ARG A 835 19.76 -11.09 38.26
CA ARG A 835 20.70 -10.41 37.34
C ARG A 835 20.01 -10.22 36.00
N SER A 836 20.02 -9.01 35.46
CA SER A 836 19.38 -8.72 34.19
C SER A 836 20.14 -7.64 33.42
N THR A 837 20.19 -7.79 32.09
CA THR A 837 20.68 -6.76 31.17
C THR A 837 19.55 -5.97 30.52
N ALA A 838 18.32 -6.14 31.00
CA ALA A 838 17.14 -5.49 30.42
C ALA A 838 17.29 -3.96 30.39
N ALA A 839 17.02 -3.39 29.23
CA ALA A 839 17.12 -1.95 29.00
C ALA A 839 16.02 -1.42 28.08
N GLY A 840 15.73 -0.13 28.23
CA GLY A 840 14.80 0.59 27.37
C GLY A 840 13.33 0.43 27.75
N ALA A 841 12.47 1.02 26.93
CA ALA A 841 11.03 1.11 27.17
C ALA A 841 10.37 -0.28 27.28
N TYR A 842 10.89 -1.27 26.55
CA TYR A 842 10.36 -2.64 26.50
C TYR A 842 11.23 -3.64 27.25
N GLN A 843 12.19 -3.17 28.08
CA GLN A 843 13.10 -4.01 28.87
C GLN A 843 13.77 -5.12 28.03
N VAL A 844 14.28 -4.73 26.86
CA VAL A 844 14.93 -5.64 25.91
C VAL A 844 16.17 -6.25 26.55
N MET A 845 16.31 -7.57 26.44
CA MET A 845 17.50 -8.28 26.93
C MET A 845 18.65 -8.17 25.94
N GLY A 846 19.88 -7.95 26.45
CA GLY A 846 21.07 -7.85 25.59
C GLY A 846 21.31 -9.10 24.73
N TYR A 847 20.99 -10.30 25.23
CA TYR A 847 21.15 -11.52 24.43
C TYR A 847 20.16 -11.62 23.25
N ASN A 848 18.95 -11.06 23.37
CA ASN A 848 18.03 -11.00 22.22
C ASN A 848 18.57 -10.02 21.18
N TRP A 849 19.09 -8.88 21.64
CA TRP A 849 19.63 -7.84 20.77
C TRP A 849 20.85 -8.32 19.95
N ASP A 850 21.67 -9.17 20.56
CA ASP A 850 22.90 -9.73 19.99
C ASP A 850 22.70 -11.06 19.24
N ASP A 851 21.51 -11.66 19.32
CA ASP A 851 21.21 -12.91 18.63
C ASP A 851 21.30 -12.74 17.11
N SER A 852 21.99 -13.66 16.45
CA SER A 852 22.29 -13.56 15.02
C SER A 852 21.05 -13.45 14.12
N ALA A 853 19.93 -14.09 14.49
CA ALA A 853 18.68 -13.98 13.74
C ALA A 853 18.06 -12.59 13.91
N PHE A 854 18.08 -12.05 15.13
CA PHE A 854 17.56 -10.71 15.41
C PHE A 854 18.46 -9.60 14.84
N VAL A 855 19.78 -9.82 14.73
CA VAL A 855 20.68 -8.94 13.97
C VAL A 855 20.29 -8.92 12.49
N ALA A 856 19.95 -10.07 11.91
CA ALA A 856 19.50 -10.16 10.51
C ALA A 856 18.16 -9.43 10.30
N TYR A 857 17.18 -9.63 11.18
CA TYR A 857 15.90 -8.91 11.12
C TYR A 857 16.07 -7.40 11.32
N ARG A 858 16.91 -6.97 12.27
CA ARG A 858 17.26 -5.56 12.44
C ARG A 858 17.87 -4.97 11.17
N ARG A 859 18.77 -5.69 10.50
CA ARG A 859 19.34 -5.26 9.22
C ARG A 859 18.27 -5.17 8.13
N GLN A 860 17.38 -6.14 8.03
CA GLN A 860 16.26 -6.14 7.08
C GLN A 860 15.35 -4.92 7.26
N TYR A 861 15.06 -4.54 8.50
CA TYR A 861 14.17 -3.44 8.86
C TYR A 861 14.89 -2.12 9.20
N ARG A 862 16.18 -2.02 8.83
CA ARG A 862 17.01 -0.81 8.97
C ARG A 862 17.12 -0.27 10.39
N ILE A 863 17.16 -1.15 11.39
CA ILE A 863 17.35 -0.82 12.81
C ILE A 863 18.82 -1.00 13.18
N SER A 864 19.60 0.07 13.14
CA SER A 864 21.05 0.04 13.43
C SER A 864 21.43 0.49 14.84
N ASP A 865 20.54 1.18 15.55
CA ASP A 865 20.79 1.81 16.85
C ASP A 865 19.72 1.41 17.88
N PHE A 866 19.83 1.92 19.10
CA PHE A 866 18.90 1.68 20.21
C PHE A 866 18.09 2.94 20.58
N THR A 867 17.87 3.85 19.63
CA THR A 867 17.05 5.07 19.81
C THR A 867 15.60 4.74 20.19
N PRO A 868 14.83 5.68 20.75
CA PRO A 868 13.42 5.44 21.08
C PRO A 868 12.58 4.85 19.92
N VAL A 869 12.74 5.37 18.70
CA VAL A 869 12.07 4.85 17.49
C VAL A 869 12.52 3.41 17.19
N SER A 870 13.82 3.13 17.28
CA SER A 870 14.37 1.80 17.08
C SER A 870 13.89 0.80 18.13
N GLN A 871 13.71 1.22 19.38
CA GLN A 871 13.14 0.39 20.44
C GLN A 871 11.69 0.01 20.15
N ASP A 872 10.86 0.98 19.72
CA ASP A 872 9.46 0.73 19.33
C ASP A 872 9.38 -0.28 18.18
N ARG A 873 10.16 -0.05 17.12
CA ARG A 873 10.23 -0.93 15.94
C ARG A 873 10.78 -2.32 16.30
N TYR A 874 11.80 -2.40 17.14
CA TYR A 874 12.39 -3.67 17.56
C TYR A 874 11.43 -4.50 18.43
N CYS A 875 10.61 -3.85 19.26
CA CYS A 875 9.55 -4.54 20.00
C CYS A 875 8.58 -5.24 19.05
N VAL A 876 8.20 -4.60 17.93
CA VAL A 876 7.37 -5.23 16.90
C VAL A 876 8.07 -6.40 16.21
N ILE A 877 9.40 -6.36 16.02
CA ILE A 877 10.18 -7.52 15.54
C ILE A 877 10.06 -8.70 16.51
N LEU A 878 10.12 -8.47 17.82
CA LEU A 878 9.92 -9.53 18.82
C LEU A 878 8.50 -10.12 18.74
N LEU A 879 7.48 -9.28 18.58
CA LEU A 879 6.10 -9.72 18.40
C LEU A 879 5.91 -10.52 17.11
N LYS A 880 6.53 -10.10 16.01
CA LYS A 880 6.40 -10.74 14.68
C LYS A 880 7.14 -12.09 14.60
N TYR A 881 8.42 -12.11 15.00
CA TYR A 881 9.32 -13.24 14.72
C TYR A 881 9.57 -14.15 15.90
N LYS A 882 9.49 -13.64 17.14
CA LYS A 882 9.75 -14.45 18.34
C LYS A 882 8.48 -15.06 18.91
N ARG A 883 7.42 -14.25 18.97
CA ARG A 883 6.13 -14.63 19.59
C ARG A 883 5.05 -14.99 18.59
N HIS A 884 5.16 -14.50 17.35
CA HIS A 884 4.13 -14.63 16.33
C HIS A 884 2.77 -14.04 16.74
N ALA A 885 2.78 -13.10 17.69
CA ALA A 885 1.58 -12.46 18.25
C ALA A 885 1.07 -11.27 17.42
N LEU A 886 1.84 -10.82 16.41
CA LEU A 886 1.53 -9.60 15.67
C LEU A 886 0.16 -9.67 14.95
N GLU A 887 -0.16 -10.81 14.34
CA GLU A 887 -1.43 -10.97 13.60
C GLU A 887 -2.65 -10.98 14.53
N ASP A 888 -2.54 -11.59 15.71
CA ASP A 888 -3.63 -11.60 16.69
C ASP A 888 -3.81 -10.21 17.32
N ILE A 889 -2.72 -9.45 17.53
CA ILE A 889 -2.80 -8.03 17.93
C ILE A 889 -3.50 -7.19 16.84
N LYS A 890 -3.13 -7.38 15.56
CA LYS A 890 -3.77 -6.67 14.43
C LYS A 890 -5.28 -6.93 14.37
N LYS A 891 -5.73 -8.13 14.72
CA LYS A 891 -7.16 -8.50 14.80
C LYS A 891 -7.87 -8.02 16.07
N GLY A 892 -7.11 -7.58 17.09
CA GLY A 892 -7.65 -7.19 18.40
C GLY A 892 -7.86 -8.37 19.37
N GLU A 893 -7.29 -9.54 19.07
CA GLU A 893 -7.37 -10.76 19.90
C GLU A 893 -6.33 -10.74 21.04
N ILE A 894 -6.37 -9.70 21.89
CA ILE A 894 -5.32 -9.41 22.89
C ILE A 894 -5.10 -10.53 23.91
N GLN A 895 -6.16 -11.25 24.28
CA GLN A 895 -6.02 -12.39 25.18
C GLN A 895 -5.20 -13.53 24.58
N ARG A 896 -5.37 -13.79 23.28
CA ARG A 896 -4.60 -14.80 22.56
C ARG A 896 -3.16 -14.35 22.38
N ALA A 897 -2.95 -13.10 21.95
CA ALA A 897 -1.63 -12.50 21.84
C ALA A 897 -0.82 -12.58 23.15
N VAL A 898 -1.47 -12.40 24.30
CA VAL A 898 -0.80 -12.42 25.61
C VAL A 898 -0.56 -13.84 26.13
N ILE A 899 -1.58 -14.72 26.06
CA ILE A 899 -1.56 -16.05 26.70
C ILE A 899 -1.20 -17.17 25.73
N GLU A 900 -1.85 -17.24 24.57
CA GLU A 900 -1.69 -18.33 23.61
C GLU A 900 -0.41 -18.18 22.80
N ASP A 901 -0.10 -16.96 22.34
CA ASP A 901 1.14 -16.62 21.64
C ASP A 901 2.30 -16.35 22.61
N ARG A 902 2.03 -16.50 23.91
CA ARG A 902 3.02 -16.48 25.00
C ARG A 902 3.86 -15.20 25.04
N SER A 903 3.27 -14.04 24.71
CA SER A 903 3.94 -12.75 24.91
C SER A 903 4.30 -12.53 26.38
N ASN A 904 3.54 -13.14 27.29
CA ASN A 904 3.87 -13.17 28.71
C ASN A 904 5.17 -13.89 29.09
N LEU A 905 5.78 -14.67 28.18
CA LEU A 905 7.11 -15.23 28.41
C LEU A 905 8.24 -14.29 27.98
N GLU A 906 7.94 -13.21 27.24
CA GLU A 906 8.92 -12.18 26.89
C GLU A 906 8.92 -11.06 27.93
N TRP A 907 7.72 -10.58 28.26
CA TRP A 907 7.53 -9.52 29.24
C TRP A 907 7.00 -10.12 30.53
N ALA A 908 7.88 -10.17 31.55
CA ALA A 908 7.57 -10.77 32.84
C ALA A 908 6.41 -10.06 33.58
N SER A 909 6.07 -8.85 33.14
CA SER A 909 4.98 -8.02 33.66
C SER A 909 3.57 -8.42 33.20
N LEU A 910 3.45 -9.17 32.10
CA LEU A 910 2.16 -9.59 31.54
C LEU A 910 1.54 -10.78 32.31
N PRO A 911 0.20 -10.92 32.31
CA PRO A 911 -0.51 -11.95 33.08
C PRO A 911 -0.21 -13.39 32.61
N GLY A 912 -0.30 -14.34 33.54
CA GLY A 912 -0.22 -15.78 33.24
C GLY A 912 1.16 -16.41 33.38
N ASN A 913 2.15 -15.70 33.95
CA ASN A 913 3.44 -16.28 34.36
C ASN A 913 3.66 -16.12 35.87
N ASP A 914 4.37 -17.08 36.48
CA ASP A 914 4.75 -17.08 37.89
C ASP A 914 6.23 -16.66 38.08
N TYR A 915 6.68 -15.53 37.50
CA TYR A 915 8.03 -15.02 37.79
C TYR A 915 8.18 -14.45 39.22
N GLY A 916 7.09 -14.40 39.99
CA GLY A 916 7.09 -13.91 41.36
C GLY A 916 7.33 -12.40 41.48
N GLN A 917 7.12 -11.65 40.40
CA GLN A 917 7.35 -10.20 40.30
C GLN A 917 6.07 -9.36 40.37
N GLY A 918 4.88 -9.98 40.49
CA GLY A 918 3.60 -9.27 40.68
C GLY A 918 3.04 -8.68 39.39
N GLY A 919 2.88 -9.51 38.34
CA GLY A 919 2.38 -9.09 37.02
C GLY A 919 0.97 -8.48 37.04
N VAL A 920 0.69 -7.69 36.01
CA VAL A 920 -0.57 -6.97 35.82
C VAL A 920 -1.69 -7.96 35.45
N GLY A 921 -2.87 -7.86 36.09
CA GLY A 921 -4.00 -8.74 35.78
C GLY A 921 -4.57 -8.53 34.38
N MET A 922 -5.16 -9.58 33.78
CA MET A 922 -5.72 -9.52 32.41
C MET A 922 -6.78 -8.43 32.21
N ASN A 923 -7.57 -8.14 33.25
CA ASN A 923 -8.55 -7.05 33.22
C ASN A 923 -7.88 -5.68 33.04
N THR A 924 -6.75 -5.46 33.72
CA THR A 924 -5.98 -4.21 33.60
C THR A 924 -5.31 -4.10 32.23
N VAL A 925 -4.81 -5.21 31.67
CA VAL A 925 -4.27 -5.26 30.30
C VAL A 925 -5.33 -4.86 29.29
N ASN A 926 -6.52 -5.45 29.35
CA ASN A 926 -7.62 -5.13 28.43
C ASN A 926 -8.11 -3.68 28.59
N ALA A 927 -8.21 -3.19 29.83
CA ALA A 927 -8.59 -1.81 30.11
C ALA A 927 -7.58 -0.81 29.53
N LYS A 928 -6.28 -1.02 29.79
CA LYS A 928 -5.21 -0.14 29.30
C LYS A 928 -5.03 -0.20 27.79
N PHE A 929 -5.16 -1.40 27.21
CA PHE A 929 -5.17 -1.54 25.76
C PHE A 929 -6.33 -0.75 25.12
N SER A 930 -7.53 -0.84 25.68
CA SER A 930 -8.70 -0.12 25.15
C SER A 930 -8.56 1.40 25.32
N GLU A 931 -8.04 1.85 26.46
CA GLU A 931 -7.70 3.25 26.72
C GLU A 931 -6.68 3.77 25.69
N TYR A 932 -5.58 3.06 25.49
CA TYR A 932 -4.56 3.49 24.54
C TYR A 932 -4.99 3.36 23.09
N LEU A 933 -5.84 2.41 22.74
CA LEU A 933 -6.41 2.33 21.40
C LEU A 933 -7.23 3.59 21.09
N ASN A 934 -8.05 4.04 22.04
CA ASN A 934 -8.80 5.29 21.89
C ASN A 934 -7.86 6.51 21.83
N ASP A 935 -6.81 6.53 22.66
CA ASP A 935 -5.81 7.60 22.61
C ASP A 935 -5.13 7.67 21.23
N GLU A 936 -4.64 6.54 20.70
CA GLU A 936 -4.00 6.45 19.38
C GLU A 936 -4.96 6.91 18.28
N LEU A 937 -6.21 6.43 18.29
CA LEU A 937 -7.26 6.86 17.33
C LEU A 937 -7.61 8.35 17.47
N SER A 938 -7.40 8.95 18.64
CA SER A 938 -7.59 10.38 18.89
C SER A 938 -6.33 11.23 18.61
N GLY A 939 -5.25 10.62 18.12
CA GLY A 939 -3.98 11.30 17.82
C GLY A 939 -3.12 11.60 19.05
N LYS A 940 -3.44 11.01 20.21
CA LYS A 940 -2.67 11.15 21.45
C LYS A 940 -1.75 9.94 21.61
N SER A 941 -0.47 10.10 21.30
CA SER A 941 0.53 9.05 21.46
C SER A 941 1.78 9.59 22.16
N ASP A 942 2.38 8.77 23.02
CA ASP A 942 3.67 9.03 23.65
C ASP A 942 4.76 8.09 23.13
N LEU A 943 4.47 7.33 22.07
CA LEU A 943 5.46 6.53 21.35
C LEU A 943 6.37 7.44 20.52
N ALA A 944 7.63 7.02 20.38
CA ALA A 944 8.60 7.75 19.58
C ALA A 944 8.42 7.48 18.08
N VAL A 945 7.96 6.27 17.72
CA VAL A 945 7.69 5.92 16.32
C VAL A 945 6.51 6.75 15.77
N PRO A 946 6.68 7.49 14.66
CA PRO A 946 5.59 8.25 14.06
C PRO A 946 4.51 7.32 13.50
N VAL A 947 3.30 7.84 13.28
CA VAL A 947 2.23 7.11 12.59
C VAL A 947 2.70 6.75 11.16
N GLY A 948 2.43 5.52 10.73
CA GLY A 948 2.98 4.91 9.51
C GLY A 948 4.42 4.41 9.67
N GLY A 949 5.09 4.72 10.78
CA GLY A 949 6.47 4.30 11.07
C GLY A 949 6.61 2.82 11.42
N LEU A 950 5.52 2.05 11.42
CA LEU A 950 5.49 0.59 11.61
C LEU A 950 5.00 -0.16 10.37
N ASP A 951 4.67 0.54 9.28
CA ASP A 951 4.01 -0.05 8.10
C ASP A 951 4.80 -1.21 7.48
N ASP A 952 6.12 -1.11 7.40
CA ASP A 952 6.98 -2.15 6.86
C ASP A 952 7.04 -3.42 7.73
N LEU A 953 6.67 -3.29 9.00
CA LEU A 953 6.59 -4.39 9.96
C LEU A 953 5.18 -4.99 10.04
N ILE A 954 4.13 -4.19 9.80
CA ILE A 954 2.72 -4.58 9.92
C ILE A 954 2.16 -5.14 8.61
N LYS A 955 2.57 -4.57 7.47
CA LYS A 955 2.31 -5.08 6.11
C LYS A 955 3.21 -6.27 5.82
#